data_AF-A0AAD9E4K4-F1
#
_entry.id   AF-A0AAD9E4K4-F1
#
_cell.length_a   1.000
_cell.length_b   1.000
_cell.length_c   1.000
_cell.angle_alpha   90.00
_cell.angle_beta   90.00
_cell.angle_gamma   90.00
#
_symmetry.space_group_name_H-M   'P 1'
#
loop_
_entity.id
_entity.type
_entity.pdbx_description
1 polymer ?
#
loop_
_entity_poly.entity_id
_entity_poly.type
_entity_poly.pdbx_seq_one_letter_code
_entity_poly.pdbx_strand_id
1 'polypeptide(L)'
;MVCRSQGCYSDIASARCCTAGGDLTEHCKCSIVVSFESDMEQRGIECKVTADTPPLSFFLSRQHMDHRTVYSTLEAVCVETIAALSRLESLRCSDATARLLVTMTHIQEHGRAVEGLVTGFAAVYHHFDFDPQTPGNGYRTLVKVVHSCILHIIQKGRYIATNCGGVFFRVEHNAGEMQTYCVALCQLRALLYLAQRLLGENQHGQLYSQDRELSKRFVKEYTSMHKACFYGRCLGFQFSPSLRPFLQTVVISMVSFGDNYKKHQTRLGQCNAGILSTGRAALSFFTSGKYVVDPELRGAEFERITQNLDMHFWKTFWNITETELISSLASITSNIVQVNLMLAVPGEPLVLPLSSDPNLSVTVSPPLAHWGPGPVHMRLISHSLRQGQDSAELLVFSGPETPLRSLTVGPRLQRACLSPWLLVHFHGGGFVAQTSKSHESYLKSWSRDLNVPILSVDYSLAPEAPFPRALEECFYAYCWALKNCNLLGSTAERVCLAGDSAGGNLCITVSMKAMSHGVRAPDGIMAAYPATLLTTDASPSRLLTLIDPVLPLSVLYKCITAYTGNTPISAYTGADSGSVQQVQQLDTLSALGQDTALLLRDITQGASSWLQSLLQEKPAAQASTSRATNGLRDPTPHSEDVQEGPREFPEGFEPLRSGCLAEIRTPCTPVMNNPFVSPLLAPDSLLKGLPPVHLV
;
A
#
# COMPACT_ATOMS: atom_id res chain seq x y z
N MET A 1 12.86 -18.51 -53.14
CA MET A 1 13.99 -17.97 -53.91
C MET A 1 13.41 -16.87 -54.79
N VAL A 2 13.92 -15.62 -54.69
CA VAL A 2 13.61 -14.45 -55.59
C VAL A 2 12.18 -13.87 -55.41
N CYS A 3 11.82 -12.59 -55.25
CA CYS A 3 12.46 -11.27 -55.09
C CYS A 3 11.38 -10.30 -54.50
N ARG A 4 11.69 -9.51 -53.47
CA ARG A 4 11.65 -8.02 -53.38
C ARG A 4 10.98 -7.23 -54.53
N SER A 5 10.04 -6.34 -54.14
CA SER A 5 9.92 -4.90 -54.56
C SER A 5 8.76 -4.23 -53.78
N GLN A 6 9.02 -3.22 -52.94
CA GLN A 6 8.75 -1.78 -53.14
C GLN A 6 7.26 -1.33 -53.20
N GLY A 7 6.87 -0.48 -52.23
CA GLY A 7 6.47 0.90 -52.53
C GLY A 7 4.98 1.31 -52.57
N CYS A 8 4.67 2.33 -51.74
CA CYS A 8 3.73 3.45 -51.95
C CYS A 8 2.22 3.32 -51.61
N TYR A 9 1.88 4.03 -50.52
CA TYR A 9 0.96 5.18 -50.42
C TYR A 9 -0.39 5.24 -51.18
N SER A 10 -1.39 5.63 -50.37
CA SER A 10 -2.43 6.67 -50.55
C SER A 10 -3.88 6.30 -50.88
N ASP A 11 -4.75 6.92 -50.06
CA ASP A 11 -6.11 7.44 -50.32
C ASP A 11 -7.32 6.54 -50.04
N ILE A 12 -8.10 6.81 -48.97
CA ILE A 12 -9.15 7.84 -48.73
C ILE A 12 -10.54 7.36 -49.20
N ALA A 13 -11.50 7.50 -48.26
CA ALA A 13 -12.97 7.65 -48.38
C ALA A 13 -13.75 6.52 -47.64
N SER A 14 -14.38 6.76 -46.48
CA SER A 14 -15.65 7.49 -46.29
C SER A 14 -16.86 6.82 -46.96
N ALA A 15 -17.71 6.15 -46.16
CA ALA A 15 -19.17 6.15 -46.37
C ALA A 15 -19.93 5.78 -45.08
N ARG A 16 -20.97 6.58 -44.80
CA ARG A 16 -21.91 6.50 -43.67
C ARG A 16 -23.18 5.68 -44.04
N CYS A 17 -23.90 5.31 -42.97
CA CYS A 17 -25.36 5.12 -42.83
C CYS A 17 -26.03 3.83 -43.36
N CYS A 18 -26.72 3.10 -42.47
CA CYS A 18 -28.15 3.30 -42.23
C CYS A 18 -28.65 2.53 -40.98
N THR A 19 -29.59 3.14 -40.26
CA THR A 19 -30.30 2.68 -39.06
C THR A 19 -31.50 1.77 -39.39
N ALA A 20 -31.74 0.72 -38.59
CA ALA A 20 -33.08 0.26 -38.18
C ALA A 20 -33.03 -0.79 -37.06
N GLY A 21 -33.64 -0.45 -35.92
CA GLY A 21 -34.48 -1.30 -35.03
C GLY A 21 -33.99 -2.65 -34.51
N GLY A 22 -33.84 -2.74 -33.18
CA GLY A 22 -33.91 -4.01 -32.44
C GLY A 22 -33.14 -3.98 -31.13
N ASP A 23 -33.87 -3.90 -30.01
CA ASP A 23 -33.36 -4.14 -28.66
C ASP A 23 -32.47 -5.38 -28.59
N LEU A 24 -31.30 -5.25 -27.96
CA LEU A 24 -30.73 -6.24 -27.04
C LEU A 24 -29.51 -5.62 -26.34
N THR A 25 -29.68 -5.46 -25.04
CA THR A 25 -28.68 -5.08 -24.04
C THR A 25 -27.48 -6.03 -24.06
N GLU A 26 -26.31 -5.55 -24.45
CA GLU A 26 -25.03 -6.19 -24.11
C GLU A 26 -24.08 -5.17 -23.46
N HIS A 27 -23.71 -5.48 -22.22
CA HIS A 27 -22.75 -4.75 -21.43
C HIS A 27 -21.35 -4.88 -22.02
N CYS A 28 -20.84 -3.79 -22.62
CA CYS A 28 -19.41 -3.63 -22.86
C CYS A 28 -18.65 -3.55 -21.52
N LYS A 29 -17.98 -4.64 -21.16
CA LYS A 29 -16.92 -4.65 -20.13
C LYS A 29 -15.69 -3.90 -20.69
N CYS A 30 -15.61 -2.61 -20.44
CA CYS A 30 -14.35 -1.86 -20.57
C CYS A 30 -13.55 -2.03 -19.26
N SER A 31 -12.69 -3.04 -19.22
CA SER A 31 -11.68 -3.16 -18.18
C SER A 31 -10.55 -2.18 -18.47
N ILE A 32 -10.45 -1.11 -17.68
CA ILE A 32 -9.27 -0.24 -17.65
C ILE A 32 -8.18 -0.99 -16.88
N VAL A 33 -7.49 -1.88 -17.58
CA VAL A 33 -6.18 -2.40 -17.17
C VAL A 33 -5.16 -1.46 -17.80
N VAL A 34 -4.42 -0.74 -16.96
CA VAL A 34 -3.27 0.06 -17.41
C VAL A 34 -2.26 -0.91 -18.04
N SER A 35 -2.12 -0.81 -19.36
CA SER A 35 -1.25 -1.65 -20.18
C SER A 35 0.22 -1.53 -19.78
N PHE A 36 0.78 -2.60 -19.21
CA PHE A 36 2.21 -2.91 -19.22
C PHE A 36 2.40 -4.39 -19.57
N GLU A 37 1.89 -4.79 -20.74
CA GLU A 37 2.16 -6.10 -21.36
C GLU A 37 2.53 -5.89 -22.82
N SER A 38 3.78 -5.50 -23.08
CA SER A 38 4.47 -5.85 -24.33
C SER A 38 5.98 -5.71 -24.13
N ASP A 39 6.65 -6.77 -23.64
CA ASP A 39 8.10 -6.96 -23.89
C ASP A 39 8.67 -8.33 -23.42
N MET A 40 7.83 -9.36 -23.28
CA MET A 40 8.25 -10.68 -22.75
C MET A 40 8.25 -11.81 -23.79
N GLU A 41 8.50 -11.51 -25.07
CA GLU A 41 8.63 -12.54 -26.12
C GLU A 41 10.00 -12.60 -26.85
N GLN A 42 11.04 -11.89 -26.37
CA GLN A 42 12.32 -11.84 -27.13
C GLN A 42 13.58 -12.38 -26.46
N ARG A 43 13.51 -13.23 -25.43
CA ARG A 43 14.72 -13.94 -24.95
C ARG A 43 14.47 -15.42 -24.77
N GLY A 44 14.58 -16.15 -25.89
CA GLY A 44 14.65 -17.61 -25.92
C GLY A 44 15.91 -18.11 -25.20
N ILE A 45 15.70 -18.81 -24.09
CA ILE A 45 16.65 -19.76 -23.51
C ILE A 45 15.85 -21.02 -23.17
N GLU A 46 15.89 -22.00 -24.07
CA GLU A 46 15.32 -23.33 -23.84
C GLU A 46 16.13 -24.06 -22.75
N CYS A 47 15.50 -24.33 -21.62
CA CYS A 47 15.92 -25.41 -20.72
C CYS A 47 15.08 -26.63 -21.01
N LYS A 48 15.70 -27.69 -21.53
CA LYS A 48 15.10 -29.03 -21.66
C LYS A 48 14.77 -29.57 -20.27
N VAL A 49 13.50 -29.44 -19.86
CA VAL A 49 12.92 -30.15 -18.72
C VAL A 49 12.06 -31.29 -19.29
N THR A 50 12.20 -32.47 -18.71
CA THR A 50 11.48 -33.70 -19.05
C THR A 50 9.96 -33.49 -19.06
N ALA A 51 9.30 -34.09 -20.03
CA ALA A 51 8.02 -33.67 -20.62
C ALA A 51 6.72 -33.94 -19.83
N ASP A 52 6.73 -34.13 -18.51
CA ASP A 52 5.53 -34.62 -17.78
C ASP A 52 5.07 -33.76 -16.60
N THR A 53 5.40 -32.47 -16.51
CA THR A 53 4.74 -31.58 -15.52
C THR A 53 4.67 -30.13 -15.99
N PRO A 54 3.51 -29.46 -15.88
CA PRO A 54 3.32 -28.16 -16.51
C PRO A 54 4.00 -27.02 -15.73
N PRO A 55 4.40 -25.93 -16.41
CA PRO A 55 5.13 -24.80 -15.82
C PRO A 55 4.29 -24.02 -14.79
N LEU A 56 4.94 -23.19 -13.96
CA LEU A 56 4.29 -22.40 -12.89
C LEU A 56 3.11 -21.54 -13.38
N SER A 57 3.14 -21.08 -14.63
CA SER A 57 2.05 -20.36 -15.30
C SER A 57 0.76 -21.18 -15.45
N PHE A 58 0.86 -22.51 -15.45
CA PHE A 58 -0.27 -23.43 -15.52
C PHE A 58 -1.08 -23.49 -14.23
N PHE A 59 -0.46 -23.31 -13.07
CA PHE A 59 -1.14 -23.38 -11.77
C PHE A 59 -1.70 -22.03 -11.30
N LEU A 60 -1.14 -20.92 -11.78
CA LEU A 60 -1.60 -19.57 -11.45
C LEU A 60 -2.87 -19.14 -12.21
N SER A 61 -3.26 -19.87 -13.26
CA SER A 61 -4.38 -19.53 -14.16
C SER A 61 -5.70 -20.29 -13.90
N ARG A 62 -5.72 -21.31 -13.04
CA ARG A 62 -6.95 -22.07 -12.74
C ARG A 62 -7.60 -21.63 -11.42
N GLN A 63 -8.91 -21.38 -11.47
CA GLN A 63 -9.77 -21.11 -10.30
C GLN A 63 -9.91 -22.30 -9.32
N HIS A 64 -9.35 -23.47 -9.64
CA HIS A 64 -9.37 -24.67 -8.80
C HIS A 64 -7.97 -25.27 -8.71
N MET A 65 -7.21 -24.90 -7.67
CA MET A 65 -6.00 -25.64 -7.29
C MET A 65 -6.43 -26.90 -6.53
N ASP A 66 -5.97 -28.07 -6.97
CA ASP A 66 -6.12 -29.29 -6.19
C ASP A 66 -5.15 -29.26 -5.01
N HIS A 67 -5.67 -28.85 -3.84
CA HIS A 67 -4.93 -28.73 -2.59
C HIS A 67 -4.16 -30.02 -2.29
N ARG A 68 -4.80 -31.19 -2.46
CA ARG A 68 -4.19 -32.49 -2.14
C ARG A 68 -2.92 -32.75 -2.95
N THR A 69 -2.93 -32.41 -4.25
CA THR A 69 -1.76 -32.55 -5.12
C THR A 69 -0.59 -31.67 -4.67
N VAL A 70 -0.85 -30.46 -4.17
CA VAL A 70 0.20 -29.55 -3.68
C VAL A 70 0.89 -30.14 -2.45
N TYR A 71 0.12 -30.62 -1.46
CA TYR A 71 0.68 -31.19 -0.23
C TYR A 71 1.34 -32.55 -0.45
N SER A 72 0.80 -33.42 -1.32
CA SER A 72 1.47 -34.67 -1.68
C SER A 72 2.80 -34.42 -2.40
N THR A 73 2.86 -33.37 -3.22
CA THR A 73 4.11 -32.96 -3.88
C THR A 73 5.12 -32.40 -2.88
N LEU A 74 4.68 -31.59 -1.91
CA LEU A 74 5.54 -31.09 -0.84
C LEU A 74 6.17 -32.26 -0.06
N GLU A 75 5.36 -33.23 0.35
CA GLU A 75 5.81 -34.42 1.06
C GLU A 75 6.86 -35.19 0.27
N ALA A 76 6.61 -35.46 -1.02
CA ALA A 76 7.55 -36.15 -1.88
C ALA A 76 8.89 -35.40 -2.00
N VAL A 77 8.84 -34.09 -2.23
CA VAL A 77 10.05 -33.25 -2.34
C VAL A 77 10.82 -33.21 -1.02
N CYS A 78 10.15 -33.15 0.13
CA CYS A 78 10.81 -33.24 1.43
C CYS A 78 11.58 -34.56 1.58
N VAL A 79 10.92 -35.70 1.30
CA VAL A 79 11.54 -37.03 1.39
C VAL A 79 12.75 -37.15 0.46
N GLU A 80 12.60 -36.76 -0.81
CA GLU A 80 13.69 -36.80 -1.80
C GLU A 80 14.87 -35.91 -1.39
N THR A 81 14.59 -34.69 -0.94
CA THR A 81 15.62 -33.72 -0.55
C THR A 81 16.36 -34.18 0.70
N ILE A 82 15.64 -34.68 1.73
CA ILE A 82 16.22 -35.24 2.95
C ILE A 82 17.15 -36.41 2.58
N ALA A 83 16.70 -37.35 1.75
CA ALA A 83 17.51 -38.49 1.32
C ALA A 83 18.77 -38.05 0.55
N ALA A 84 18.67 -37.03 -0.31
CA ALA A 84 19.80 -36.49 -1.04
C ALA A 84 20.83 -35.82 -0.11
N LEU A 85 20.36 -35.04 0.87
CA LEU A 85 21.20 -34.34 1.83
C LEU A 85 21.85 -35.27 2.85
N SER A 86 21.15 -36.29 3.36
CA SER A 86 21.74 -37.27 4.27
C SER A 86 22.89 -38.05 3.63
N ARG A 87 22.77 -38.38 2.32
CA ARG A 87 23.89 -38.96 1.57
C ARG A 87 25.08 -38.00 1.51
N LEU A 88 24.82 -36.72 1.23
CA LEU A 88 25.87 -35.70 1.16
C LEU A 88 26.53 -35.45 2.53
N GLU A 89 25.76 -35.40 3.61
CA GLU A 89 26.26 -35.17 4.98
C GLU A 89 27.18 -36.30 5.43
N SER A 90 26.85 -37.54 5.10
CA SER A 90 27.70 -38.70 5.37
C SER A 90 29.07 -38.64 4.65
N LEU A 91 29.13 -37.92 3.52
CA LEU A 91 30.35 -37.73 2.72
C LEU A 91 31.08 -36.42 3.02
N ARG A 92 30.35 -35.39 3.44
CA ARG A 92 30.82 -34.02 3.66
C ARG A 92 30.07 -33.44 4.87
N CYS A 93 30.70 -33.47 6.03
CA CYS A 93 30.15 -32.90 7.26
C CYS A 93 30.28 -31.36 7.20
N SER A 94 29.28 -30.70 6.62
CA SER A 94 29.16 -29.23 6.58
C SER A 94 27.98 -28.79 7.43
N ASP A 95 28.21 -27.80 8.31
CA ASP A 95 27.17 -27.21 9.16
C ASP A 95 25.95 -26.74 8.35
N ALA A 96 26.15 -26.16 7.16
CA ALA A 96 25.06 -25.72 6.29
C ALA A 96 24.18 -26.88 5.77
N THR A 97 24.78 -28.04 5.50
CA THR A 97 24.03 -29.24 5.07
C THR A 97 23.18 -29.77 6.22
N ALA A 98 23.73 -29.84 7.43
CA ALA A 98 23.00 -30.26 8.63
C ALA A 98 21.81 -29.32 8.92
N ARG A 99 22.04 -28.00 8.86
CA ARG A 99 20.97 -27.00 9.01
C ARG A 99 19.87 -27.16 7.96
N LEU A 100 20.23 -27.43 6.72
CA LEU A 100 19.26 -27.64 5.63
C LEU A 100 18.47 -28.94 5.83
N LEU A 101 19.09 -30.01 6.33
CA LEU A 101 18.41 -31.26 6.67
C LEU A 101 17.33 -31.02 7.74
N VAL A 102 17.70 -30.38 8.85
CA VAL A 102 16.76 -30.01 9.93
C VAL A 102 15.63 -29.15 9.39
N THR A 103 15.94 -28.18 8.52
CA THR A 103 14.96 -27.29 7.91
C THR A 103 13.94 -28.06 7.07
N MET A 104 14.38 -29.02 6.26
CA MET A 104 13.47 -29.82 5.43
C MET A 104 12.56 -30.71 6.27
N THR A 105 13.05 -31.23 7.40
CA THR A 105 12.22 -31.98 8.37
C THR A 105 11.15 -31.08 8.97
N HIS A 106 11.49 -29.88 9.44
CA HIS A 106 10.50 -28.94 9.96
C HIS A 106 9.48 -28.51 8.90
N ILE A 107 9.90 -28.30 7.65
CA ILE A 107 8.99 -28.01 6.54
C ILE A 107 7.98 -29.14 6.35
N GLN A 108 8.43 -30.39 6.41
CA GLN A 108 7.56 -31.57 6.29
C GLN A 108 6.51 -31.60 7.42
N GLU A 109 6.93 -31.34 8.65
CA GLU A 109 6.04 -31.28 9.82
C GLU A 109 5.01 -30.14 9.71
N HIS A 110 5.46 -28.93 9.34
CA HIS A 110 4.56 -27.81 9.11
C HIS A 110 3.60 -28.09 7.95
N GLY A 111 4.06 -28.69 6.86
CA GLY A 111 3.25 -29.07 5.70
C GLY A 111 2.08 -29.97 6.08
N ARG A 112 2.36 -31.06 6.80
CA ARG A 112 1.34 -32.01 7.30
C ARG A 112 0.32 -31.34 8.22
N ALA A 113 0.77 -30.48 9.13
CA ALA A 113 -0.13 -29.78 10.03
C ALA A 113 -1.03 -28.75 9.32
N VAL A 114 -0.51 -28.10 8.28
CA VAL A 114 -1.22 -27.07 7.52
C VAL A 114 -2.24 -27.67 6.55
N GLU A 115 -1.99 -28.86 5.99
CA GLU A 115 -2.88 -29.53 5.04
C GLU A 115 -4.32 -29.67 5.55
N GLY A 116 -4.48 -30.11 6.81
CA GLY A 116 -5.80 -30.26 7.44
C GLY A 116 -6.53 -28.92 7.59
N LEU A 117 -5.81 -27.88 8.00
CA LEU A 117 -6.37 -26.52 8.15
C LEU A 117 -6.83 -25.96 6.80
N VAL A 118 -5.98 -26.06 5.78
CA VAL A 118 -6.30 -25.56 4.44
C VAL A 118 -7.47 -26.30 3.83
N THR A 119 -7.56 -27.62 4.01
CA THR A 119 -8.72 -28.41 3.58
C THR A 119 -9.99 -27.94 4.28
N GLY A 120 -9.94 -27.67 5.59
CA GLY A 120 -11.06 -27.11 6.35
C GLY A 120 -11.51 -25.74 5.82
N PHE A 121 -10.59 -24.82 5.57
CA PHE A 121 -10.92 -23.51 4.98
C PHE A 121 -11.46 -23.62 3.56
N ALA A 122 -10.90 -24.51 2.73
CA ALA A 122 -11.34 -24.71 1.35
C ALA A 122 -12.81 -25.13 1.25
N ALA A 123 -13.30 -25.86 2.27
CA ALA A 123 -14.70 -26.25 2.35
C ALA A 123 -15.67 -25.10 2.68
N VAL A 124 -15.20 -23.95 3.19
CA VAL A 124 -16.09 -22.93 3.77
C VAL A 124 -15.81 -21.50 3.35
N TYR A 125 -14.60 -21.16 2.85
CA TYR A 125 -14.25 -19.77 2.56
C TYR A 125 -15.15 -19.13 1.49
N HIS A 126 -15.82 -19.92 0.66
CA HIS A 126 -16.61 -19.43 -0.47
C HIS A 126 -17.93 -18.82 -0.01
N HIS A 127 -18.40 -19.18 1.19
CA HIS A 127 -19.54 -18.55 1.83
C HIS A 127 -19.28 -17.08 2.24
N PHE A 128 -18.02 -16.64 2.23
CA PHE A 128 -17.61 -15.28 2.58
C PHE A 128 -17.18 -14.44 1.37
N ASP A 129 -17.24 -14.99 0.17
CA ASP A 129 -16.93 -14.23 -1.04
C ASP A 129 -17.95 -13.13 -1.26
N PHE A 130 -17.50 -12.00 -1.81
CA PHE A 130 -18.36 -10.86 -2.13
C PHE A 130 -19.56 -11.28 -3.00
N ASP A 131 -19.29 -12.01 -4.08
CA ASP A 131 -20.30 -12.69 -4.90
C ASP A 131 -19.67 -13.86 -5.69
N PRO A 132 -20.46 -14.77 -6.30
CA PRO A 132 -19.93 -15.93 -7.03
C PRO A 132 -19.01 -15.59 -8.23
N GLN A 133 -19.18 -14.42 -8.84
CA GLN A 133 -18.36 -13.92 -9.94
C GLN A 133 -17.12 -13.14 -9.45
N THR A 134 -17.17 -12.62 -8.22
CA THR A 134 -16.10 -11.85 -7.57
C THR A 134 -15.59 -12.55 -6.30
N PRO A 135 -14.91 -13.72 -6.42
CA PRO A 135 -14.42 -14.46 -5.26
C PRO A 135 -13.29 -13.71 -4.56
N GLY A 136 -13.58 -13.14 -3.38
CA GLY A 136 -12.62 -12.36 -2.60
C GLY A 136 -13.01 -12.27 -1.14
N ASN A 137 -12.17 -12.84 -0.26
CA ASN A 137 -12.26 -12.67 1.19
C ASN A 137 -10.93 -13.02 1.88
N GLY A 138 -10.79 -12.65 3.16
CA GLY A 138 -9.54 -12.83 3.91
C GLY A 138 -9.12 -14.30 4.10
N TYR A 139 -10.06 -15.22 4.31
CA TYR A 139 -9.74 -16.66 4.47
C TYR A 139 -9.21 -17.25 3.17
N ARG A 140 -9.89 -16.95 2.05
CA ARG A 140 -9.46 -17.36 0.71
C ARG A 140 -8.05 -16.83 0.40
N THR A 141 -7.79 -15.57 0.72
CA THR A 141 -6.46 -14.96 0.51
C THR A 141 -5.39 -15.62 1.39
N LEU A 142 -5.69 -15.91 2.65
CA LEU A 142 -4.74 -16.60 3.55
C LEU A 142 -4.36 -17.99 3.01
N VAL A 143 -5.33 -18.76 2.52
CA VAL A 143 -5.06 -20.06 1.88
C VAL A 143 -4.18 -19.90 0.63
N LYS A 144 -4.47 -18.91 -0.22
CA LYS A 144 -3.64 -18.61 -1.41
C LYS A 144 -2.21 -18.25 -1.03
N VAL A 145 -1.99 -17.45 0.01
CA VAL A 145 -0.66 -17.09 0.51
C VAL A 145 0.11 -18.31 0.99
N VAL A 146 -0.53 -19.18 1.78
CA VAL A 146 0.06 -20.44 2.26
C VAL A 146 0.51 -21.32 1.09
N HIS A 147 -0.35 -21.47 0.08
CA HIS A 147 -0.01 -22.19 -1.13
C HIS A 147 1.17 -21.57 -1.88
N SER A 148 1.19 -20.25 -2.05
CA SER A 148 2.32 -19.56 -2.69
C SER A 148 3.63 -19.84 -1.95
N CYS A 149 3.62 -19.90 -0.61
CA CYS A 149 4.79 -20.25 0.19
C CYS A 149 5.24 -21.70 -0.09
N ILE A 150 4.31 -22.65 -0.04
CA ILE A 150 4.57 -24.07 -0.30
C ILE A 150 5.09 -24.31 -1.72
N LEU A 151 4.54 -23.63 -2.73
CA LEU A 151 5.00 -23.75 -4.11
C LEU A 151 6.44 -23.26 -4.29
N HIS A 152 6.84 -22.17 -3.62
CA HIS A 152 8.24 -21.73 -3.61
C HIS A 152 9.14 -22.77 -2.92
N ILE A 153 8.71 -23.33 -1.79
CA ILE A 153 9.42 -24.40 -1.08
C ILE A 153 9.61 -25.63 -1.98
N ILE A 154 8.56 -26.09 -2.67
CA ILE A 154 8.60 -27.22 -3.61
C ILE A 154 9.61 -26.95 -4.72
N GLN A 155 9.52 -25.78 -5.36
CA GLN A 155 10.40 -25.40 -6.45
C GLN A 155 11.86 -25.38 -6.00
N LYS A 156 12.12 -24.78 -4.84
CA LYS A 156 13.47 -24.69 -4.28
C LYS A 156 14.00 -26.04 -3.79
N GLY A 157 13.15 -26.86 -3.18
CA GLY A 157 13.47 -28.21 -2.72
C GLY A 157 13.88 -29.11 -3.87
N ARG A 158 13.14 -29.10 -4.99
CA ARG A 158 13.51 -29.84 -6.22
C ARG A 158 14.88 -29.41 -6.77
N TYR A 159 15.13 -28.10 -6.80
CA TYR A 159 16.43 -27.58 -7.19
C TYR A 159 17.55 -28.11 -6.28
N ILE A 160 17.35 -28.07 -4.96
CA ILE A 160 18.32 -28.58 -3.98
C ILE A 160 18.54 -30.08 -4.17
N ALA A 161 17.49 -30.89 -4.21
CA ALA A 161 17.59 -32.35 -4.37
C ALA A 161 18.38 -32.74 -5.63
N THR A 162 18.20 -31.99 -6.72
CA THR A 162 18.89 -32.26 -8.00
C THR A 162 20.35 -31.78 -7.99
N ASN A 163 20.64 -30.64 -7.35
CA ASN A 163 21.91 -29.94 -7.51
C ASN A 163 22.83 -30.00 -6.29
N CYS A 164 22.41 -30.57 -5.14
CA CYS A 164 23.18 -30.53 -3.90
C CYS A 164 24.58 -31.16 -3.98
N GLY A 165 24.80 -32.10 -4.91
CA GLY A 165 26.10 -32.71 -5.18
C GLY A 165 27.01 -31.93 -6.15
N GLY A 166 26.50 -30.85 -6.76
CA GLY A 166 27.21 -30.08 -7.78
C GLY A 166 28.28 -29.15 -7.21
N VAL A 167 29.36 -28.93 -7.97
CA VAL A 167 30.49 -28.06 -7.58
C VAL A 167 30.07 -26.59 -7.42
N PHE A 168 29.09 -26.14 -8.22
CA PHE A 168 28.58 -24.76 -8.17
C PHE A 168 27.42 -24.58 -7.18
N PHE A 169 27.07 -25.61 -6.40
CA PHE A 169 25.98 -25.54 -5.44
C PHE A 169 26.38 -24.67 -4.23
N ARG A 170 25.75 -23.51 -4.11
CA ARG A 170 25.95 -22.58 -2.99
C ARG A 170 25.14 -23.03 -1.77
N VAL A 171 25.66 -23.99 -1.01
CA VAL A 171 24.93 -24.60 0.12
C VAL A 171 24.45 -23.56 1.14
N GLU A 172 25.29 -22.60 1.53
CA GLU A 172 24.93 -21.53 2.49
C GLU A 172 23.75 -20.69 2.01
N HIS A 173 23.75 -20.30 0.73
CA HIS A 173 22.69 -19.49 0.14
C HIS A 173 21.34 -20.25 0.11
N ASN A 174 21.37 -21.52 -0.31
CA ASN A 174 20.17 -22.35 -0.39
C ASN A 174 19.64 -22.74 1.00
N ALA A 175 20.54 -23.00 1.96
CA ALA A 175 20.19 -23.21 3.36
C ALA A 175 19.49 -21.99 3.94
N GLY A 176 20.08 -20.80 3.79
CA GLY A 176 19.48 -19.55 4.27
C GLY A 176 18.10 -19.29 3.67
N GLU A 177 17.93 -19.46 2.35
CA GLU A 177 16.64 -19.27 1.70
C GLU A 177 15.58 -20.26 2.20
N MET A 178 15.91 -21.55 2.30
CA MET A 178 14.97 -22.56 2.77
C MET A 178 14.61 -22.35 4.25
N GLN A 179 15.56 -21.92 5.08
CA GLN A 179 15.33 -21.56 6.48
C GLN A 179 14.32 -20.42 6.61
N THR A 180 14.47 -19.33 5.85
CA THR A 180 13.53 -18.21 5.88
C THR A 180 12.12 -18.66 5.46
N TYR A 181 12.00 -19.50 4.43
CA TYR A 181 10.69 -20.04 4.02
C TYR A 181 10.09 -21.02 5.03
N CYS A 182 10.90 -21.82 5.73
CA CYS A 182 10.44 -22.64 6.85
C CYS A 182 9.86 -21.78 7.98
N VAL A 183 10.56 -20.72 8.35
CA VAL A 183 10.10 -19.75 9.36
C VAL A 183 8.82 -19.06 8.89
N ALA A 184 8.74 -18.64 7.64
CA ALA A 184 7.54 -18.05 7.06
C ALA A 184 6.36 -19.04 7.10
N LEU A 185 6.56 -20.31 6.74
CA LEU A 185 5.53 -21.35 6.82
C LEU A 185 5.07 -21.59 8.26
N CYS A 186 5.98 -21.57 9.24
CA CYS A 186 5.64 -21.63 10.66
C CYS A 186 4.73 -20.46 11.09
N GLN A 187 5.07 -19.23 10.72
CA GLN A 187 4.23 -18.06 11.01
C GLN A 187 2.87 -18.12 10.28
N LEU A 188 2.83 -18.57 9.03
CA LEU A 188 1.59 -18.76 8.29
C LEU A 188 0.70 -19.85 8.92
N ARG A 189 1.28 -20.92 9.46
CA ARG A 189 0.57 -21.93 10.25
C ARG A 189 -0.09 -21.31 11.48
N ALA A 190 0.61 -20.41 12.18
CA ALA A 190 0.03 -19.68 13.30
C ALA A 190 -1.13 -18.77 12.87
N LEU A 191 -0.99 -18.05 11.75
CA LEU A 191 -2.09 -17.25 11.18
C LEU A 191 -3.31 -18.11 10.82
N LEU A 192 -3.12 -19.33 10.32
CA LEU A 192 -4.23 -20.25 10.05
C LEU A 192 -4.96 -20.69 11.33
N TYR A 193 -4.26 -20.93 12.43
CA TYR A 193 -4.92 -21.22 13.71
C TYR A 193 -5.70 -20.02 14.25
N LEU A 194 -5.14 -18.82 14.16
CA LEU A 194 -5.87 -17.60 14.52
C LEU A 194 -7.10 -17.41 13.62
N ALA A 195 -6.97 -17.64 12.31
CA ALA A 195 -8.11 -17.60 11.39
C ALA A 195 -9.18 -18.66 11.73
N GLN A 196 -8.77 -19.86 12.16
CA GLN A 196 -9.69 -20.94 12.49
C GLN A 196 -10.52 -20.58 13.73
N ARG A 197 -9.90 -19.90 14.69
CA ARG A 197 -10.61 -19.34 15.85
C ARG A 197 -11.58 -18.25 15.46
N LEU A 198 -11.16 -17.30 14.62
CA LEU A 198 -12.06 -16.27 14.10
C LEU A 198 -13.28 -16.91 13.43
N LEU A 199 -13.07 -17.99 12.66
CA LEU A 199 -14.16 -18.70 11.99
C LEU A 199 -15.09 -19.42 12.99
N GLY A 200 -14.57 -19.95 14.08
CA GLY A 200 -15.35 -20.69 15.09
C GLY A 200 -16.07 -19.79 16.12
N GLU A 201 -15.49 -18.64 16.44
CA GLU A 201 -16.02 -17.70 17.43
C GLU A 201 -16.94 -16.63 16.80
N ASN A 202 -16.76 -16.30 15.51
CA ASN A 202 -17.66 -15.40 14.81
C ASN A 202 -19.03 -16.06 14.57
N GLN A 203 -20.07 -15.23 14.54
CA GLN A 203 -21.38 -15.66 14.05
C GLN A 203 -21.27 -16.14 12.60
N HIS A 204 -22.09 -17.13 12.24
CA HIS A 204 -22.08 -17.71 10.91
C HIS A 204 -22.27 -16.63 9.82
N GLY A 205 -21.38 -16.61 8.83
CA GLY A 205 -21.39 -15.62 7.74
C GLY A 205 -20.77 -14.26 8.08
N GLN A 206 -20.30 -14.03 9.31
CA GLN A 206 -19.66 -12.77 9.71
C GLN A 206 -18.13 -12.84 9.60
N LEU A 207 -17.53 -11.82 8.96
CA LEU A 207 -16.08 -11.68 8.82
C LEU A 207 -15.42 -10.93 9.99
N TYR A 208 -16.20 -10.19 10.77
CA TYR A 208 -15.72 -9.33 11.84
C TYR A 208 -16.22 -9.83 13.19
N SER A 209 -15.31 -9.88 14.17
CA SER A 209 -15.67 -10.21 15.55
C SER A 209 -16.37 -9.03 16.21
N GLN A 210 -17.57 -9.27 16.73
CA GLN A 210 -18.23 -8.33 17.67
C GLN A 210 -17.72 -8.49 19.10
N ASP A 211 -16.97 -9.57 19.39
CA ASP A 211 -16.32 -9.76 20.68
C ASP A 211 -15.03 -8.94 20.75
N ARG A 212 -15.02 -7.98 21.69
CA ARG A 212 -13.87 -7.13 21.98
C ARG A 212 -12.71 -7.92 22.58
N GLU A 213 -12.97 -9.02 23.28
CA GLU A 213 -11.93 -9.81 23.93
C GLU A 213 -11.14 -10.62 22.91
N LEU A 214 -11.81 -11.24 21.94
CA LEU A 214 -11.17 -11.86 20.78
C LEU A 214 -10.28 -10.87 20.02
N SER A 215 -10.76 -9.65 19.81
CA SER A 215 -9.98 -8.60 19.12
C SER A 215 -8.74 -8.16 19.90
N LYS A 216 -8.81 -8.09 21.24
CA LYS A 216 -7.64 -7.81 22.09
C LYS A 216 -6.61 -8.95 22.03
N ARG A 217 -7.07 -10.21 22.10
CA ARG A 217 -6.20 -11.39 21.96
C ARG A 217 -5.50 -11.41 20.61
N PHE A 218 -6.23 -11.14 19.54
CA PHE A 218 -5.66 -10.98 18.20
C PHE A 218 -4.54 -9.92 18.17
N VAL A 219 -4.77 -8.73 18.72
CA VAL A 219 -3.74 -7.67 18.75
C VAL A 219 -2.52 -8.12 19.56
N LYS A 220 -2.72 -8.77 20.72
CA LYS A 220 -1.64 -9.31 21.56
C LYS A 220 -0.80 -10.37 20.83
N GLU A 221 -1.44 -11.25 20.08
CA GLU A 221 -0.73 -12.26 19.30
C GLU A 221 -0.01 -11.64 18.11
N TYR A 222 -0.67 -10.75 17.38
CA TYR A 222 -0.06 -10.03 16.27
C TYR A 222 1.22 -9.28 16.71
N THR A 223 1.19 -8.58 17.85
CA THR A 223 2.33 -7.79 18.32
C THR A 223 3.52 -8.68 18.67
N SER A 224 3.27 -9.85 19.27
CA SER A 224 4.30 -10.77 19.74
C SER A 224 4.85 -11.71 18.66
N MET A 225 4.15 -11.94 17.54
CA MET A 225 4.63 -12.79 16.44
C MET A 225 5.85 -12.22 15.72
N HIS A 226 6.77 -13.10 15.31
CA HIS A 226 7.95 -12.74 14.51
C HIS A 226 7.60 -12.40 13.06
N LYS A 227 8.04 -11.23 12.58
CA LYS A 227 7.63 -10.67 11.28
C LYS A 227 8.76 -10.57 10.27
N ALA A 228 10.02 -10.46 10.72
CA ALA A 228 11.17 -10.18 9.83
C ALA A 228 11.31 -11.18 8.67
N CYS A 229 10.95 -12.44 8.87
CA CYS A 229 11.00 -13.47 7.83
C CYS A 229 10.28 -13.09 6.53
N PHE A 230 9.21 -12.29 6.59
CA PHE A 230 8.45 -11.85 5.42
C PHE A 230 9.07 -10.67 4.67
N TYR A 231 9.96 -9.91 5.30
CA TYR A 231 10.53 -8.68 4.74
C TYR A 231 12.00 -8.82 4.33
N GLY A 232 12.59 -9.98 4.60
CA GLY A 232 13.90 -10.40 4.09
C GLY A 232 13.81 -11.13 2.76
N ARG A 233 14.27 -12.38 2.70
CA ARG A 233 14.31 -13.19 1.46
C ARG A 233 12.93 -13.50 0.89
N CYS A 234 11.92 -13.63 1.75
CA CYS A 234 10.55 -13.91 1.32
C CYS A 234 9.79 -12.65 0.85
N LEU A 235 10.42 -11.48 0.78
CA LEU A 235 9.71 -10.24 0.47
C LEU A 235 8.93 -10.31 -0.86
N GLY A 236 7.61 -10.25 -0.71
CA GLY A 236 6.65 -10.20 -1.80
C GLY A 236 6.42 -11.52 -2.53
N PHE A 237 6.76 -12.66 -1.92
CA PHE A 237 6.56 -13.99 -2.52
C PHE A 237 5.09 -14.24 -2.94
N GLN A 238 4.13 -13.62 -2.25
CA GLN A 238 2.70 -13.71 -2.53
C GLN A 238 2.22 -12.85 -3.70
N PHE A 239 3.04 -11.90 -4.17
CA PHE A 239 2.70 -11.00 -5.27
C PHE A 239 3.28 -11.50 -6.60
N SER A 240 2.74 -10.96 -7.69
CA SER A 240 3.23 -11.21 -9.04
C SER A 240 4.71 -10.79 -9.17
N PRO A 241 5.52 -11.49 -9.99
CA PRO A 241 6.92 -11.15 -10.18
C PRO A 241 7.16 -9.69 -10.59
N SER A 242 6.24 -9.08 -11.35
CA SER A 242 6.33 -7.69 -11.81
C SER A 242 6.22 -6.67 -10.66
N LEU A 243 5.49 -6.99 -9.59
CA LEU A 243 5.31 -6.07 -8.45
C LEU A 243 6.44 -6.18 -7.43
N ARG A 244 7.13 -7.32 -7.36
CA ARG A 244 8.17 -7.57 -6.34
C ARG A 244 9.31 -6.55 -6.35
N PRO A 245 9.90 -6.14 -7.49
CA PRO A 245 10.96 -5.13 -7.51
C PRO A 245 10.50 -3.80 -6.92
N PHE A 246 9.29 -3.35 -7.27
CA PHE A 246 8.70 -2.13 -6.74
C PHE A 246 8.55 -2.19 -5.21
N LEU A 247 7.96 -3.28 -4.69
CA LEU A 247 7.81 -3.47 -3.24
C LEU A 247 9.15 -3.56 -2.52
N GLN A 248 10.14 -4.22 -3.13
CA GLN A 248 11.50 -4.26 -2.60
C GLN A 248 12.11 -2.86 -2.51
N THR A 249 11.96 -2.03 -3.54
CA THR A 249 12.39 -0.63 -3.52
C THR A 249 11.72 0.14 -2.39
N VAL A 250 10.40 0.06 -2.25
CA VAL A 250 9.66 0.73 -1.17
C VAL A 250 10.18 0.32 0.21
N VAL A 251 10.32 -0.99 0.44
CA VAL A 251 10.82 -1.53 1.72
C VAL A 251 12.26 -1.07 2.00
N ILE A 252 13.15 -1.15 1.01
CA ILE A 252 14.56 -0.73 1.13
C ILE A 252 14.66 0.76 1.43
N SER A 253 13.89 1.59 0.73
CA SER A 253 13.81 3.04 0.97
C SER A 253 13.30 3.31 2.39
N MET A 254 12.29 2.58 2.84
CA MET A 254 11.72 2.75 4.17
C MET A 254 12.69 2.39 5.30
N VAL A 255 13.37 1.24 5.23
CA VAL A 255 14.38 0.86 6.23
C VAL A 255 15.61 1.77 6.20
N SER A 256 16.01 2.23 5.01
CA SER A 256 17.11 3.18 4.87
C SER A 256 16.77 4.53 5.48
N PHE A 257 15.54 5.01 5.28
CA PHE A 257 15.03 6.23 5.89
C PHE A 257 14.93 6.08 7.42
N GLY A 258 14.38 4.96 7.92
CA GLY A 258 14.25 4.68 9.35
C GLY A 258 15.56 4.66 10.12
N ASP A 259 16.61 4.03 9.56
CA ASP A 259 17.95 4.00 10.16
C ASP A 259 18.55 5.40 10.28
N ASN A 260 18.37 6.25 9.26
CA ASN A 260 18.85 7.63 9.28
C ASN A 260 18.04 8.52 10.22
N TYR A 261 16.71 8.39 10.22
CA TYR A 261 15.82 9.15 11.08
C TYR A 261 16.19 9.01 12.56
N LYS A 262 16.43 7.77 13.02
CA LYS A 262 16.84 7.50 14.41
C LYS A 262 18.20 8.10 14.76
N LYS A 263 19.19 7.99 13.87
CA LYS A 263 20.53 8.58 14.07
C LYS A 263 20.47 10.10 14.24
N HIS A 264 19.60 10.76 13.49
CA HIS A 264 19.39 12.20 13.62
C HIS A 264 18.65 12.56 14.91
N GLN A 265 17.62 11.81 15.31
CA GLN A 265 16.93 12.02 16.58
C GLN A 265 17.88 11.84 17.79
N THR A 266 18.79 10.86 17.74
CA THR A 266 19.74 10.58 18.83
C THR A 266 20.87 11.62 18.90
N ARG A 267 21.25 12.25 17.77
CA ARG A 267 22.26 13.34 17.74
C ARG A 267 21.71 14.71 18.16
N LEU A 268 20.40 14.95 18.02
CA LEU A 268 19.76 16.24 18.26
C LEU A 268 19.24 16.44 19.69
N GLY A 269 19.32 15.42 20.56
CA GLY A 269 19.10 15.58 22.00
C GLY A 269 20.10 16.52 22.71
N GLN A 270 20.98 17.19 21.97
CA GLN A 270 21.96 18.17 22.49
C GLN A 270 21.84 19.58 21.88
N CYS A 271 20.96 19.84 20.90
CA CYS A 271 20.81 21.19 20.33
C CYS A 271 19.36 21.52 19.94
N ASN A 272 18.82 22.58 20.52
CA ASN A 272 17.55 23.20 20.11
C ASN A 272 17.67 23.73 18.67
N ALA A 273 17.06 23.06 17.70
CA ALA A 273 16.67 23.65 16.42
C ALA A 273 15.72 22.72 15.66
N GLY A 274 14.42 23.00 15.74
CA GLY A 274 13.47 22.56 14.74
C GLY A 274 13.74 23.23 13.39
N ILE A 275 13.23 22.64 12.31
CA ILE A 275 13.09 23.21 10.96
C ILE A 275 14.29 23.03 10.00
N LEU A 276 15.54 22.83 10.45
CA LEU A 276 16.68 22.65 9.52
C LEU A 276 17.04 21.18 9.15
N SER A 277 16.39 20.17 9.73
CA SER A 277 16.82 18.76 9.61
C SER A 277 16.15 17.94 8.50
N THR A 278 15.01 18.42 7.97
CA THR A 278 14.18 17.68 7.00
C THR A 278 14.87 17.51 5.64
N GLY A 279 15.70 18.47 5.23
CA GLY A 279 16.38 18.45 3.93
C GLY A 279 17.60 17.51 3.83
N ARG A 280 18.29 17.19 4.94
CA ARG A 280 19.52 16.37 4.91
C ARG A 280 19.27 14.88 5.13
N ALA A 281 18.24 14.49 5.88
CA ALA A 281 17.81 13.09 5.94
C ALA A 281 17.24 12.62 4.59
N ALA A 282 16.63 13.56 3.85
CA ALA A 282 16.08 13.33 2.53
C ALA A 282 17.13 13.13 1.41
N LEU A 283 18.40 13.46 1.63
CA LEU A 283 19.44 13.18 0.61
C LEU A 283 20.06 11.78 0.75
N SER A 284 19.70 11.02 1.80
CA SER A 284 20.30 9.72 2.12
C SER A 284 19.48 8.52 1.59
N PHE A 285 18.44 8.76 0.78
CA PHE A 285 17.43 7.77 0.38
C PHE A 285 17.93 6.54 -0.37
N PHE A 286 19.17 6.55 -0.86
CA PHE A 286 19.74 5.43 -1.63
C PHE A 286 21.15 5.03 -1.14
N THR A 287 21.59 5.53 0.01
CA THR A 287 22.99 5.34 0.46
C THR A 287 23.22 4.05 1.24
N SER A 288 22.16 3.34 1.67
CA SER A 288 22.29 2.13 2.49
C SER A 288 22.22 0.85 1.65
N GLY A 289 23.22 0.66 0.79
CA GLY A 289 23.38 -0.58 0.01
C GLY A 289 23.38 -1.86 0.87
N LYS A 290 23.64 -1.74 2.18
CA LYS A 290 23.58 -2.86 3.14
C LYS A 290 22.22 -3.58 3.14
N TYR A 291 21.09 -2.89 2.98
CA TYR A 291 19.75 -3.52 2.97
C TYR A 291 19.38 -4.13 1.60
N VAL A 292 20.13 -3.78 0.55
CA VAL A 292 20.08 -4.47 -0.74
C VAL A 292 20.88 -5.78 -0.65
N VAL A 293 22.05 -5.72 -0.02
CA VAL A 293 23.02 -6.82 0.07
C VAL A 293 22.60 -7.88 1.11
N ASP A 294 22.04 -7.45 2.25
CA ASP A 294 21.66 -8.32 3.36
C ASP A 294 20.13 -8.31 3.58
N PRO A 295 19.42 -9.31 3.04
CA PRO A 295 17.98 -9.45 3.23
C PRO A 295 17.57 -9.68 4.69
N GLU A 296 18.36 -10.37 5.50
CA GLU A 296 17.97 -10.67 6.88
C GLU A 296 18.05 -9.41 7.74
N LEU A 297 19.10 -8.61 7.53
CA LEU A 297 19.22 -7.28 8.14
C LEU A 297 18.06 -6.37 7.73
N ARG A 298 17.65 -6.41 6.45
CA ARG A 298 16.48 -5.67 5.96
C ARG A 298 15.21 -6.09 6.68
N GLY A 299 14.97 -7.40 6.82
CA GLY A 299 13.78 -7.93 7.50
C GLY A 299 13.72 -7.52 8.97
N ALA A 300 14.84 -7.64 9.68
CA ALA A 300 14.94 -7.28 11.09
C ALA A 300 14.72 -5.77 11.31
N GLU A 301 15.32 -4.93 10.45
CA GLU A 301 15.13 -3.49 10.53
C GLU A 301 13.69 -3.08 10.19
N PHE A 302 13.06 -3.72 9.19
CA PHE A 302 11.65 -3.49 8.85
C PHE A 302 10.73 -3.77 10.04
N GLU A 303 10.92 -4.91 10.70
CA GLU A 303 10.16 -5.25 11.90
C GLU A 303 10.39 -4.21 13.01
N ARG A 304 11.64 -3.80 13.23
CA ARG A 304 11.97 -2.78 14.23
C ARG A 304 11.30 -1.43 13.95
N ILE A 305 11.30 -0.95 12.71
CA ILE A 305 10.74 0.37 12.36
C ILE A 305 9.21 0.39 12.44
N THR A 306 8.57 -0.67 11.96
CA THR A 306 7.10 -0.76 11.88
C THR A 306 6.48 -0.80 13.27
N GLN A 307 7.19 -1.38 14.23
CA GLN A 307 6.75 -1.43 15.61
C GLN A 307 7.04 -0.14 16.38
N ASN A 308 8.21 0.48 16.21
CA ASN A 308 8.72 1.46 17.17
C ASN A 308 8.73 2.93 16.71
N LEU A 309 8.55 3.24 15.42
CA LEU A 309 8.64 4.64 14.96
C LEU A 309 7.33 5.42 15.11
N ASP A 310 7.44 6.70 15.44
CA ASP A 310 6.32 7.61 15.70
C ASP A 310 5.54 8.00 14.43
N MET A 311 4.41 8.71 14.60
CA MET A 311 3.61 9.20 13.47
C MET A 311 4.39 10.21 12.61
N HIS A 312 5.30 10.99 13.20
CA HIS A 312 6.08 11.98 12.46
C HIS A 312 6.98 11.32 11.42
N PHE A 313 7.59 10.19 11.75
CA PHE A 313 8.31 9.36 10.79
C PHE A 313 7.42 8.97 9.61
N TRP A 314 6.23 8.42 9.86
CA TRP A 314 5.33 7.95 8.79
C TRP A 314 4.85 9.08 7.90
N LYS A 315 4.44 10.20 8.50
CA LYS A 315 4.05 11.40 7.76
C LYS A 315 5.20 11.90 6.88
N THR A 316 6.39 12.00 7.45
CA THR A 316 7.58 12.43 6.70
C THR A 316 7.88 11.46 5.57
N PHE A 317 7.86 10.15 5.83
CA PHE A 317 8.18 9.13 4.85
C PHE A 317 7.22 9.13 3.66
N TRP A 318 5.91 9.14 3.91
CA TRP A 318 4.91 9.11 2.84
C TRP A 318 4.88 10.42 2.03
N ASN A 319 5.21 11.55 2.67
CA ASN A 319 5.36 12.83 1.99
C ASN A 319 6.68 12.96 1.19
N ILE A 320 7.62 11.99 1.27
CA ILE A 320 8.85 12.02 0.45
C ILE A 320 8.52 12.07 -1.04
N THR A 321 7.43 11.42 -1.45
CA THR A 321 6.98 11.43 -2.85
C THR A 321 6.69 12.84 -3.37
N GLU A 322 6.49 13.81 -2.48
CA GLU A 322 6.26 15.22 -2.79
C GLU A 322 7.54 16.06 -2.83
N THR A 323 8.69 15.50 -2.47
CA THR A 323 9.98 16.21 -2.57
C THR A 323 10.26 16.62 -4.03
N GLU A 324 10.88 17.78 -4.22
CA GLU A 324 11.10 18.35 -5.56
C GLU A 324 11.83 17.38 -6.50
N LEU A 325 12.75 16.55 -5.99
CA LEU A 325 13.49 15.57 -6.79
C LEU A 325 12.58 14.48 -7.38
N ILE A 326 11.73 13.86 -6.55
CA ILE A 326 10.86 12.75 -6.97
C ILE A 326 9.67 13.28 -7.77
N SER A 327 9.08 14.39 -7.33
CA SER A 327 8.00 15.05 -8.06
C SER A 327 8.46 15.57 -9.42
N SER A 328 9.71 16.04 -9.56
CA SER A 328 10.28 16.41 -10.86
C SER A 328 10.42 15.21 -11.79
N LEU A 329 10.93 14.08 -11.31
CA LEU A 329 11.01 12.84 -12.11
C LEU A 329 9.62 12.34 -12.54
N ALA A 330 8.64 12.37 -11.64
CA ALA A 330 7.26 12.03 -11.95
C ALA A 330 6.63 13.02 -12.93
N SER A 331 6.98 14.31 -12.84
CA SER A 331 6.46 15.34 -13.75
C SER A 331 6.95 15.17 -15.19
N ILE A 332 8.20 14.70 -15.37
CA ILE A 332 8.81 14.45 -16.69
C ILE A 332 8.06 13.35 -17.45
N THR A 333 7.57 12.33 -16.74
CA THR A 333 6.82 11.21 -17.34
C THR A 333 5.31 11.42 -17.32
N SER A 334 4.81 12.40 -16.56
CA SER A 334 3.37 12.69 -16.47
C SER A 334 2.82 13.31 -17.75
N ASN A 335 1.55 13.03 -18.03
CA ASN A 335 0.84 13.69 -19.13
C ASN A 335 0.83 15.21 -18.94
N ILE A 336 0.89 15.96 -20.04
CA ILE A 336 0.73 17.43 -20.00
C ILE A 336 -0.77 17.75 -20.04
N VAL A 337 -1.19 18.71 -19.21
CA VAL A 337 -2.56 19.22 -19.14
C VAL A 337 -2.54 20.73 -19.30
N GLN A 338 -3.62 21.30 -19.86
CA GLN A 338 -3.71 22.74 -20.10
C GLN A 338 -4.07 23.54 -18.84
N VAL A 339 -4.75 22.91 -17.87
CA VAL A 339 -5.13 23.51 -16.59
C VAL A 339 -4.63 22.64 -15.45
N ASN A 340 -3.92 23.25 -14.50
CA ASN A 340 -3.46 22.62 -13.26
C ASN A 340 -3.30 23.66 -12.16
N LEU A 341 -4.43 24.22 -11.73
CA LEU A 341 -4.52 25.39 -10.85
C LEU A 341 -4.71 24.97 -9.40
N MET A 342 -4.00 25.60 -8.48
CA MET A 342 -4.31 25.55 -7.05
C MET A 342 -5.31 26.65 -6.71
N LEU A 343 -6.39 26.29 -6.02
CA LEU A 343 -7.45 27.18 -5.59
C LEU A 343 -7.54 27.16 -4.06
N ALA A 344 -7.68 28.33 -3.46
CA ALA A 344 -7.95 28.52 -2.03
C ALA A 344 -9.33 29.16 -1.89
N VAL A 345 -10.36 28.33 -1.67
CA VAL A 345 -11.74 28.80 -1.56
C VAL A 345 -12.02 29.25 -0.13
N PRO A 346 -12.49 30.49 0.11
CA PRO A 346 -12.75 30.98 1.46
C PRO A 346 -13.86 30.17 2.15
N GLY A 347 -13.74 30.03 3.47
CA GLY A 347 -14.71 29.34 4.31
C GLY A 347 -15.92 30.22 4.64
N GLU A 348 -16.78 30.47 3.66
CA GLU A 348 -18.03 31.23 3.81
C GLU A 348 -19.26 30.32 3.71
N PRO A 349 -20.40 30.64 4.36
CA PRO A 349 -21.60 29.84 4.22
C PRO A 349 -22.07 29.72 2.75
N LEU A 350 -22.38 28.50 2.31
CA LEU A 350 -22.89 28.24 0.96
C LEU A 350 -24.39 27.99 1.02
N VAL A 351 -25.14 28.63 0.12
CA VAL A 351 -26.57 28.36 -0.08
C VAL A 351 -26.72 27.55 -1.36
N LEU A 352 -27.37 26.39 -1.24
CA LEU A 352 -27.63 25.44 -2.33
C LEU A 352 -29.11 25.08 -2.38
N PRO A 353 -29.68 24.77 -3.56
CA PRO A 353 -31.04 24.25 -3.65
C PRO A 353 -31.15 22.87 -3.00
N LEU A 354 -32.30 22.58 -2.38
CA LEU A 354 -32.61 21.24 -1.86
C LEU A 354 -32.83 20.26 -3.02
N SER A 355 -32.36 19.02 -2.83
CA SER A 355 -32.56 17.96 -3.82
C SER A 355 -34.02 17.54 -3.97
N SER A 356 -34.85 17.73 -2.93
CA SER A 356 -36.28 17.39 -2.94
C SER A 356 -37.16 18.46 -3.59
N ASP A 357 -36.79 19.73 -3.45
CA ASP A 357 -37.49 20.88 -4.03
C ASP A 357 -36.46 21.98 -4.36
N PRO A 358 -36.18 22.23 -5.65
CA PRO A 358 -35.24 23.26 -6.07
C PRO A 358 -35.59 24.69 -5.64
N ASN A 359 -36.84 24.96 -5.25
CA ASN A 359 -37.27 26.28 -4.78
C ASN A 359 -36.90 26.54 -3.31
N LEU A 360 -36.57 25.49 -2.57
CA LEU A 360 -36.10 25.58 -1.20
C LEU A 360 -34.57 25.48 -1.18
N SER A 361 -33.93 26.10 -0.20
CA SER A 361 -32.48 26.10 -0.08
C SER A 361 -32.00 25.58 1.26
N VAL A 362 -30.85 24.92 1.25
CA VAL A 362 -30.08 24.56 2.44
C VAL A 362 -28.83 25.43 2.54
N THR A 363 -28.53 25.86 3.76
CA THR A 363 -27.27 26.56 4.08
C THR A 363 -26.26 25.55 4.60
N VAL A 364 -25.14 25.41 3.89
CA VAL A 364 -23.99 24.61 4.28
C VAL A 364 -23.00 25.52 4.99
N SER A 365 -22.74 25.23 6.26
CA SER A 365 -21.73 25.93 7.05
C SER A 365 -20.32 25.67 6.52
N PRO A 366 -19.39 26.64 6.64
CA PRO A 366 -17.99 26.37 6.36
C PRO A 366 -17.43 25.32 7.34
N PRO A 367 -16.27 24.72 7.05
CA PRO A 367 -15.58 23.84 7.97
C PRO A 367 -15.21 24.59 9.25
N LEU A 368 -15.55 24.06 10.42
CA LEU A 368 -15.37 24.73 11.72
C LEU A 368 -14.51 23.92 12.68
N ALA A 369 -14.48 22.61 12.56
CA ALA A 369 -13.80 21.74 13.51
C ALA A 369 -12.31 22.13 13.68
N HIS A 370 -11.85 22.15 14.94
CA HIS A 370 -10.47 22.41 15.40
C HIS A 370 -9.91 23.82 15.15
N TRP A 371 -10.10 24.40 13.97
CA TRP A 371 -9.44 25.65 13.55
C TRP A 371 -10.39 26.79 13.17
N GLY A 372 -11.70 26.58 13.31
CA GLY A 372 -12.69 27.56 12.84
C GLY A 372 -12.74 27.67 11.30
N PRO A 373 -13.45 28.68 10.78
CA PRO A 373 -13.58 28.89 9.34
C PRO A 373 -12.22 29.24 8.74
N GLY A 374 -11.83 28.52 7.70
CA GLY A 374 -10.60 28.74 6.96
C GLY A 374 -10.76 28.37 5.49
N PRO A 375 -9.78 28.74 4.64
CA PRO A 375 -9.84 28.40 3.23
C PRO A 375 -9.70 26.90 3.02
N VAL A 376 -10.48 26.37 2.07
CA VAL A 376 -10.37 24.99 1.60
C VAL A 376 -9.53 24.98 0.34
N HIS A 377 -8.44 24.21 0.38
CA HIS A 377 -7.50 24.10 -0.74
C HIS A 377 -7.92 22.97 -1.67
N MET A 378 -7.81 23.22 -2.97
CA MET A 378 -8.16 22.25 -4.00
C MET A 378 -7.35 22.49 -5.27
N ARG A 379 -7.15 21.45 -6.06
CA ARG A 379 -6.44 21.47 -7.34
C ARG A 379 -7.39 21.17 -8.47
N LEU A 380 -7.52 22.11 -9.42
CA LEU A 380 -8.27 21.92 -10.65
C LEU A 380 -7.34 21.43 -11.76
N ILE A 381 -7.62 20.26 -12.30
CA ILE A 381 -6.88 19.62 -13.39
C ILE A 381 -7.81 19.48 -14.60
N SER A 382 -7.37 19.94 -15.77
CA SER A 382 -8.09 19.69 -17.02
C SER A 382 -7.12 19.54 -18.19
N HIS A 383 -7.24 18.42 -18.92
CA HIS A 383 -6.43 18.17 -20.10
C HIS A 383 -6.60 19.29 -21.15
N SER A 384 -7.84 19.69 -21.43
CA SER A 384 -8.16 20.82 -22.29
C SER A 384 -8.73 21.97 -21.47
N LEU A 385 -8.35 23.21 -21.81
CA LEU A 385 -8.92 24.43 -21.26
C LEU A 385 -10.38 24.55 -21.69
N ARG A 386 -11.27 24.61 -20.71
CA ARG A 386 -12.72 24.74 -20.90
C ARG A 386 -13.20 26.14 -20.53
N GLN A 387 -14.38 26.51 -21.02
CA GLN A 387 -15.05 27.76 -20.63
C GLN A 387 -15.11 27.90 -19.11
N GLY A 388 -14.85 29.11 -18.59
CA GLY A 388 -14.87 29.42 -17.15
C GLY A 388 -13.53 29.23 -16.42
N GLN A 389 -12.65 28.35 -16.92
CA GLN A 389 -11.41 27.98 -16.22
C GLN A 389 -10.28 29.00 -16.32
N ASP A 390 -10.41 29.99 -17.20
CA ASP A 390 -9.53 31.15 -17.33
C ASP A 390 -10.23 32.47 -16.97
N SER A 391 -11.42 32.38 -16.36
CA SER A 391 -12.18 33.55 -15.94
C SER A 391 -11.48 34.29 -14.80
N ALA A 392 -11.63 35.62 -14.76
CA ALA A 392 -11.17 36.42 -13.64
C ALA A 392 -11.80 35.94 -12.32
N GLU A 393 -13.08 35.54 -12.35
CA GLU A 393 -13.84 35.02 -11.21
C GLU A 393 -13.17 33.80 -10.56
N LEU A 394 -12.72 32.82 -11.37
CA LEU A 394 -11.99 31.66 -10.83
C LEU A 394 -10.60 32.05 -10.32
N LEU A 395 -9.89 32.91 -11.07
CA LEU A 395 -8.51 33.28 -10.77
C LEU A 395 -8.38 34.07 -9.47
N VAL A 396 -9.45 34.69 -8.94
CA VAL A 396 -9.45 35.27 -7.59
C VAL A 396 -9.11 34.23 -6.51
N PHE A 397 -9.46 32.96 -6.73
CA PHE A 397 -9.14 31.87 -5.81
C PHE A 397 -7.74 31.28 -6.04
N SER A 398 -7.07 31.62 -7.14
CA SER A 398 -5.69 31.19 -7.40
C SER A 398 -4.72 32.04 -6.59
N GLY A 399 -4.01 31.43 -5.64
CA GLY A 399 -3.05 32.13 -4.80
C GLY A 399 -1.83 32.66 -5.58
N PRO A 400 -1.07 33.63 -5.02
CA PRO A 400 0.10 34.24 -5.67
C PRO A 400 1.23 33.25 -5.98
N GLU A 401 1.26 32.08 -5.33
CA GLU A 401 2.23 31.00 -5.58
C GLU A 401 1.89 30.12 -6.80
N THR A 402 0.79 30.37 -7.50
CA THR A 402 0.46 29.61 -8.72
C THR A 402 1.35 30.12 -9.85
N PRO A 403 2.38 29.38 -10.31
CA PRO A 403 3.24 29.90 -11.37
C PRO A 403 2.39 30.10 -12.62
N LEU A 404 2.52 31.26 -13.28
CA LEU A 404 1.80 31.63 -14.52
C LEU A 404 1.95 30.60 -15.67
N ARG A 405 2.82 29.59 -15.52
CA ARG A 405 2.89 28.39 -16.37
C ARG A 405 1.73 27.39 -16.17
N SER A 406 0.89 27.57 -15.16
CA SER A 406 -0.23 26.69 -14.78
C SER A 406 -1.42 26.75 -15.76
N LEU A 407 -1.47 27.81 -16.59
CA LEU A 407 -2.31 27.91 -17.77
C LEU A 407 -1.38 28.04 -18.98
N THR A 408 -1.32 27.01 -19.83
CA THR A 408 -0.54 27.12 -21.07
C THR A 408 -1.39 27.87 -22.11
N VAL A 409 -1.39 29.20 -22.05
CA VAL A 409 -2.14 30.06 -22.98
C VAL A 409 -1.26 30.41 -24.17
N GLY A 410 -1.27 29.57 -25.20
CA GLY A 410 -0.80 29.93 -26.54
C GLY A 410 -1.82 30.80 -27.29
N PRO A 411 -1.38 31.65 -28.25
CA PRO A 411 -2.22 32.62 -28.96
C PRO A 411 -3.32 32.03 -29.87
N ARG A 412 -3.53 30.70 -29.85
CA ARG A 412 -4.54 29.98 -30.64
C ARG A 412 -5.27 28.88 -29.85
N LEU A 413 -5.36 28.97 -28.51
CA LEU A 413 -6.13 27.97 -27.77
C LEU A 413 -7.63 28.16 -27.98
N GLN A 414 -8.25 27.19 -28.64
CA GLN A 414 -9.70 27.07 -28.70
C GLN A 414 -10.19 26.52 -27.35
N ARG A 415 -11.05 27.28 -26.66
CA ARG A 415 -11.70 26.80 -25.43
C ARG A 415 -12.66 25.68 -25.78
N ALA A 416 -12.53 24.55 -25.10
CA ALA A 416 -13.53 23.50 -25.15
C ALA A 416 -14.81 23.96 -24.44
N CYS A 417 -15.95 23.40 -24.87
CA CYS A 417 -17.23 23.59 -24.18
C CYS A 417 -17.18 23.03 -22.75
N LEU A 418 -18.13 23.44 -21.92
CA LEU A 418 -18.34 22.84 -20.60
C LEU A 418 -18.55 21.33 -20.74
N SER A 419 -17.96 20.56 -19.83
CA SER A 419 -18.16 19.11 -19.73
C SER A 419 -19.49 18.83 -19.01
N PRO A 420 -20.33 17.88 -19.46
CA PRO A 420 -21.48 17.44 -18.67
C PRO A 420 -21.06 16.69 -17.39
N TRP A 421 -19.80 16.27 -17.30
CA TRP A 421 -19.25 15.52 -16.18
C TRP A 421 -18.30 16.39 -15.34
N LEU A 422 -18.29 16.14 -14.04
CA LEU A 422 -17.28 16.62 -13.09
C LEU A 422 -16.82 15.44 -12.23
N LEU A 423 -15.51 15.30 -12.04
CA LEU A 423 -14.94 14.34 -11.11
C LEU A 423 -14.35 15.10 -9.92
N VAL A 424 -14.83 14.78 -8.71
CA VAL A 424 -14.28 15.32 -7.46
C VAL A 424 -13.46 14.22 -6.82
N HIS A 425 -12.19 14.53 -6.55
CA HIS A 425 -11.22 13.58 -6.06
C HIS A 425 -10.83 13.87 -4.61
N PHE A 426 -10.78 12.84 -3.77
CA PHE A 426 -10.21 12.87 -2.43
C PHE A 426 -9.04 11.91 -2.36
N HIS A 427 -7.87 12.40 -1.97
CA HIS A 427 -6.64 11.62 -1.97
C HIS A 427 -6.54 10.62 -0.82
N GLY A 428 -5.70 9.59 -0.97
CA GLY A 428 -5.32 8.66 0.09
C GLY A 428 -4.33 9.25 1.12
N GLY A 429 -3.57 8.38 1.79
CA GLY A 429 -2.56 8.82 2.78
C GLY A 429 -2.98 8.69 4.24
N GLY A 430 -3.95 7.81 4.53
CA GLY A 430 -4.32 7.44 5.90
C GLY A 430 -4.85 8.59 6.76
N PHE A 431 -5.40 9.64 6.12
CA PHE A 431 -5.80 10.91 6.74
C PHE A 431 -4.66 11.73 7.36
N VAL A 432 -3.39 11.32 7.22
CA VAL A 432 -2.25 11.92 7.92
C VAL A 432 -1.16 12.47 7.00
N ALA A 433 -1.18 12.07 5.73
CA ALA A 433 -0.14 12.36 4.75
C ALA A 433 -0.73 12.59 3.35
N GLN A 434 0.14 13.02 2.43
CA GLN A 434 -0.11 13.28 1.01
C GLN A 434 -1.04 14.45 0.72
N THR A 435 -1.08 14.83 -0.55
CA THR A 435 -1.94 15.87 -1.12
C THR A 435 -2.40 15.47 -2.53
N SER A 436 -3.19 16.33 -3.16
CA SER A 436 -3.50 16.30 -4.60
C SER A 436 -2.25 16.21 -5.47
N LYS A 437 -1.11 16.75 -5.02
CA LYS A 437 0.15 16.73 -5.77
C LYS A 437 0.70 15.32 -5.91
N SER A 438 0.64 14.48 -4.87
CA SER A 438 1.14 13.09 -4.94
C SER A 438 0.37 12.25 -5.95
N HIS A 439 -0.89 12.60 -6.20
CA HIS A 439 -1.85 11.87 -7.02
C HIS A 439 -1.97 12.45 -8.44
N GLU A 440 -1.31 13.58 -8.70
CA GLU A 440 -1.40 14.36 -9.94
C GLU A 440 -1.13 13.53 -11.20
N SER A 441 -0.18 12.58 -11.16
CA SER A 441 0.22 11.80 -12.34
C SER A 441 -0.94 11.02 -12.95
N TYR A 442 -1.67 10.24 -12.14
CA TYR A 442 -2.83 9.49 -12.65
C TYR A 442 -4.03 10.40 -12.89
N LEU A 443 -4.21 11.47 -12.10
CA LEU A 443 -5.31 12.43 -12.31
C LEU A 443 -5.17 13.13 -13.66
N LYS A 444 -3.94 13.48 -14.09
CA LYS A 444 -3.70 14.02 -15.43
C LYS A 444 -4.02 13.00 -16.52
N SER A 445 -3.70 11.72 -16.32
CA SER A 445 -4.11 10.65 -17.25
C SER A 445 -5.63 10.56 -17.31
N TRP A 446 -6.32 10.45 -16.19
CA TRP A 446 -7.78 10.38 -16.14
C TRP A 446 -8.43 11.60 -16.79
N SER A 447 -7.94 12.80 -16.53
CA SER A 447 -8.48 14.02 -17.15
C SER A 447 -8.35 14.01 -18.67
N ARG A 448 -7.25 13.45 -19.20
CA ARG A 448 -7.06 13.26 -20.65
C ARG A 448 -7.96 12.15 -21.20
N ASP A 449 -7.89 10.97 -20.59
CA ASP A 449 -8.49 9.74 -21.10
C ASP A 449 -10.03 9.81 -21.02
N LEU A 450 -10.57 10.42 -19.96
CA LEU A 450 -12.01 10.68 -19.80
C LEU A 450 -12.45 11.98 -20.47
N ASN A 451 -11.51 12.90 -20.77
CA ASN A 451 -11.80 14.26 -21.19
C ASN A 451 -12.77 14.98 -20.23
N VAL A 452 -12.48 14.92 -18.92
CA VAL A 452 -13.33 15.48 -17.85
C VAL A 452 -12.48 16.39 -16.93
N PRO A 453 -13.00 17.54 -16.48
CA PRO A 453 -12.35 18.34 -15.45
C PRO A 453 -12.37 17.61 -14.10
N ILE A 454 -11.23 17.64 -13.42
CA ILE A 454 -11.04 16.99 -12.12
C ILE A 454 -10.75 18.05 -11.06
N LEU A 455 -11.48 18.01 -9.95
CA LEU A 455 -11.23 18.82 -8.76
C LEU A 455 -10.75 17.93 -7.62
N SER A 456 -9.46 18.00 -7.27
CA SER A 456 -8.88 17.24 -6.15
C SER A 456 -8.80 18.09 -4.90
N VAL A 457 -9.34 17.64 -3.77
CA VAL A 457 -9.36 18.43 -2.53
C VAL A 457 -8.13 18.14 -1.68
N ASP A 458 -7.45 19.20 -1.23
CA ASP A 458 -6.34 19.16 -0.28
C ASP A 458 -6.87 19.41 1.13
N TYR A 459 -7.49 18.38 1.70
CA TYR A 459 -8.10 18.45 3.01
C TYR A 459 -7.05 18.42 4.14
N SER A 460 -7.42 18.96 5.29
CA SER A 460 -6.56 19.05 6.47
C SER A 460 -6.28 17.68 7.06
N LEU A 461 -5.01 17.47 7.43
CA LEU A 461 -4.50 16.17 7.86
C LEU A 461 -4.47 16.04 9.39
N ALA A 462 -4.67 14.82 9.87
CA ALA A 462 -4.42 14.43 11.24
C ALA A 462 -2.90 14.21 11.47
N PRO A 463 -2.40 14.29 12.73
CA PRO A 463 -3.14 14.58 13.97
C PRO A 463 -3.45 16.06 14.19
N GLU A 464 -3.00 16.98 13.32
CA GLU A 464 -3.19 18.42 13.52
C GLU A 464 -4.68 18.82 13.39
N ALA A 465 -5.40 18.20 12.45
CA ALA A 465 -6.83 18.35 12.24
C ALA A 465 -7.52 16.96 12.24
N PRO A 466 -7.82 16.39 13.42
CA PRO A 466 -8.53 15.11 13.48
C PRO A 466 -9.97 15.22 12.97
N PHE A 467 -10.66 14.09 12.89
CA PHE A 467 -12.09 14.02 12.60
C PHE A 467 -12.88 15.04 13.45
N PRO A 468 -13.88 15.76 12.88
CA PRO A 468 -14.43 15.62 11.53
C PRO A 468 -13.85 16.59 10.49
N ARG A 469 -12.70 17.25 10.72
CA ARG A 469 -12.25 18.37 9.88
C ARG A 469 -12.13 18.03 8.39
N ALA A 470 -11.43 16.94 8.05
CA ALA A 470 -11.30 16.51 6.65
C ALA A 470 -12.65 16.25 5.96
N LEU A 471 -13.61 15.66 6.68
CA LEU A 471 -14.97 15.42 6.18
C LEU A 471 -15.75 16.72 5.95
N GLU A 472 -15.62 17.69 6.85
CA GLU A 472 -16.23 19.01 6.67
C GLU A 472 -15.68 19.71 5.44
N GLU A 473 -14.36 19.70 5.25
CA GLU A 473 -13.70 20.33 4.09
C GLU A 473 -14.05 19.64 2.77
N CYS A 474 -14.06 18.31 2.73
CA CYS A 474 -14.44 17.57 1.52
C CYS A 474 -15.92 17.78 1.17
N PHE A 475 -16.81 17.79 2.16
CA PHE A 475 -18.23 18.08 1.94
C PHE A 475 -18.45 19.52 1.48
N TYR A 476 -17.75 20.48 2.09
CA TYR A 476 -17.81 21.88 1.69
C TYR A 476 -17.28 22.08 0.26
N ALA A 477 -16.16 21.46 -0.10
CA ALA A 477 -15.60 21.51 -1.45
C ALA A 477 -16.55 20.91 -2.49
N TYR A 478 -17.20 19.79 -2.18
CA TYR A 478 -18.24 19.20 -3.03
C TYR A 478 -19.41 20.17 -3.25
N CYS A 479 -19.91 20.78 -2.18
CA CYS A 479 -20.98 21.78 -2.23
C CYS A 479 -20.58 23.02 -3.06
N TRP A 480 -19.36 23.51 -2.87
CA TRP A 480 -18.82 24.64 -3.63
C TRP A 480 -18.68 24.30 -5.11
N ALA A 481 -18.24 23.08 -5.43
CA ALA A 481 -18.10 22.60 -6.80
C ALA A 481 -19.44 22.49 -7.53
N LEU A 482 -20.51 22.06 -6.84
CA LEU A 482 -21.87 22.07 -7.40
C LEU A 482 -22.34 23.50 -7.72
N LYS A 483 -22.15 24.43 -6.79
CA LYS A 483 -22.56 25.84 -6.94
C LYS A 483 -21.79 26.56 -8.06
N ASN A 484 -20.51 26.22 -8.24
CA ASN A 484 -19.59 26.94 -9.13
C ASN A 484 -19.08 26.06 -10.28
N CYS A 485 -19.81 25.02 -10.67
CA CYS A 485 -19.39 24.03 -11.67
C CYS A 485 -18.92 24.65 -13.00
N ASN A 486 -19.58 25.73 -13.43
CA ASN A 486 -19.22 26.45 -14.66
C ASN A 486 -17.78 27.02 -14.60
N LEU A 487 -17.33 27.49 -13.44
CA LEU A 487 -15.94 27.94 -13.25
C LEU A 487 -14.95 26.79 -13.38
N LEU A 488 -15.38 25.57 -13.03
CA LEU A 488 -14.58 24.36 -13.14
C LEU A 488 -14.60 23.74 -14.54
N GLY A 489 -15.24 24.39 -15.52
CA GLY A 489 -15.35 23.88 -16.89
C GLY A 489 -16.39 22.76 -17.04
N SER A 490 -17.38 22.70 -16.16
CA SER A 490 -18.42 21.66 -16.15
C SER A 490 -19.83 22.23 -16.01
N THR A 491 -20.84 21.55 -16.55
CA THR A 491 -22.26 21.79 -16.19
C THR A 491 -22.70 20.97 -14.98
N ALA A 492 -21.84 20.05 -14.50
CA ALA A 492 -22.09 19.11 -13.42
C ALA A 492 -23.40 18.33 -13.57
N GLU A 493 -23.89 18.08 -14.78
CA GLU A 493 -25.03 17.19 -15.03
C GLU A 493 -24.80 15.80 -14.44
N ARG A 494 -23.54 15.34 -14.44
CA ARG A 494 -23.10 14.13 -13.76
C ARG A 494 -21.89 14.42 -12.89
N VAL A 495 -21.93 14.00 -11.62
CA VAL A 495 -20.81 14.17 -10.69
C VAL A 495 -20.37 12.82 -10.13
N CYS A 496 -19.09 12.50 -10.28
CA CYS A 496 -18.50 11.30 -9.70
C CYS A 496 -17.55 11.68 -8.57
N LEU A 497 -17.64 11.00 -7.43
CA LEU A 497 -16.61 11.06 -6.39
C LEU A 497 -15.61 9.93 -6.60
N ALA A 498 -14.32 10.25 -6.60
CA ALA A 498 -13.27 9.26 -6.73
C ALA A 498 -12.23 9.41 -5.61
N GLY A 499 -11.74 8.31 -5.07
CA GLY A 499 -10.69 8.35 -4.07
C GLY A 499 -10.15 6.99 -3.69
N ASP A 500 -8.97 6.98 -3.11
CA ASP A 500 -8.27 5.77 -2.72
C ASP A 500 -8.04 5.72 -1.20
N SER A 501 -8.08 4.53 -0.59
CA SER A 501 -7.83 4.33 0.84
C SER A 501 -8.69 5.26 1.74
N ALA A 502 -8.08 6.25 2.40
CA ALA A 502 -8.74 7.28 3.19
C ALA A 502 -9.65 8.20 2.34
N GLY A 503 -9.25 8.52 1.11
CA GLY A 503 -10.06 9.28 0.17
C GLY A 503 -11.30 8.52 -0.29
N GLY A 504 -11.21 7.20 -0.42
CA GLY A 504 -12.36 6.33 -0.69
C GLY A 504 -13.38 6.33 0.46
N ASN A 505 -12.91 6.40 1.72
CA ASN A 505 -13.78 6.63 2.87
C ASN A 505 -14.50 7.99 2.76
N LEU A 506 -13.76 9.05 2.44
CA LEU A 506 -14.32 10.40 2.28
C LEU A 506 -15.36 10.46 1.14
N CYS A 507 -15.19 9.72 0.05
CA CYS A 507 -16.19 9.65 -1.02
C CYS A 507 -17.53 9.13 -0.50
N ILE A 508 -17.50 8.04 0.28
CA ILE A 508 -18.69 7.42 0.85
C ILE A 508 -19.33 8.36 1.88
N THR A 509 -18.53 8.89 2.82
CA THR A 509 -19.03 9.69 3.94
C THR A 509 -19.51 11.09 3.51
N VAL A 510 -18.89 11.71 2.49
CA VAL A 510 -19.39 12.93 1.85
C VAL A 510 -20.73 12.69 1.17
N SER A 511 -20.91 11.56 0.49
CA SER A 511 -22.19 11.20 -0.14
C SER A 511 -23.30 11.03 0.89
N MET A 512 -23.02 10.31 1.98
CA MET A 512 -23.93 10.17 3.12
C MET A 512 -24.28 11.54 3.73
N LYS A 513 -23.30 12.45 3.83
CA LYS A 513 -23.51 13.80 4.37
C LYS A 513 -24.35 14.66 3.42
N ALA A 514 -24.13 14.58 2.11
CA ALA A 514 -24.94 15.27 1.11
C ALA A 514 -26.42 14.86 1.22
N MET A 515 -26.70 13.56 1.27
CA MET A 515 -28.06 13.03 1.44
C MET A 515 -28.70 13.52 2.75
N SER A 516 -27.94 13.48 3.85
CA SER A 516 -28.43 13.88 5.17
C SER A 516 -28.72 15.38 5.27
N HIS A 517 -28.03 16.22 4.49
CA HIS A 517 -28.24 17.66 4.40
C HIS A 517 -29.22 18.06 3.27
N GLY A 518 -29.79 17.10 2.54
CA GLY A 518 -30.67 17.39 1.40
C GLY A 518 -29.96 18.06 0.22
N VAL A 519 -28.63 18.01 0.17
CA VAL A 519 -27.83 18.42 -0.99
C VAL A 519 -27.87 17.30 -2.03
N ARG A 520 -27.83 17.64 -3.32
CA ARG A 520 -27.76 16.66 -4.41
C ARG A 520 -26.61 15.66 -4.16
N ALA A 521 -26.94 14.37 -4.09
CA ALA A 521 -25.96 13.29 -4.02
C ALA A 521 -25.19 13.15 -5.35
N PRO A 522 -23.95 12.65 -5.33
CA PRO A 522 -23.21 12.38 -6.56
C PRO A 522 -23.86 11.23 -7.35
N ASP A 523 -23.60 11.15 -8.64
CA ASP A 523 -24.14 10.12 -9.53
C ASP A 523 -23.41 8.78 -9.45
N GLY A 524 -22.22 8.75 -8.85
CA GLY A 524 -21.42 7.55 -8.66
C GLY A 524 -20.22 7.78 -7.74
N ILE A 525 -19.74 6.68 -7.18
CA ILE A 525 -18.53 6.64 -6.35
C ILE A 525 -17.57 5.62 -6.97
N MET A 526 -16.32 6.01 -7.16
CA MET A 526 -15.20 5.09 -7.38
C MET A 526 -14.32 5.12 -6.13
N ALA A 527 -14.18 3.98 -5.46
CA ALA A 527 -13.42 3.87 -4.22
C ALA A 527 -12.40 2.74 -4.35
N ALA A 528 -11.12 3.09 -4.47
CA ALA A 528 -10.03 2.10 -4.49
C ALA A 528 -9.65 1.70 -3.07
N TYR A 529 -9.72 0.39 -2.76
CA TYR A 529 -9.37 -0.19 -1.45
C TYR A 529 -9.77 0.67 -0.23
N PRO A 530 -11.04 1.11 -0.12
CA PRO A 530 -11.44 2.13 0.84
C PRO A 530 -11.37 1.67 2.29
N ALA A 531 -11.01 2.58 3.18
CA ALA A 531 -11.04 2.35 4.62
C ALA A 531 -12.49 2.46 5.15
N THR A 532 -13.29 1.39 5.09
CA THR A 532 -14.73 1.45 5.42
C THR A 532 -15.09 1.04 6.85
N LEU A 533 -14.16 0.39 7.56
CA LEU A 533 -14.31 0.00 8.96
C LEU A 533 -13.01 0.30 9.72
N LEU A 534 -13.03 1.39 10.51
CA LEU A 534 -11.88 1.88 11.28
C LEU A 534 -11.91 1.40 12.74
N THR A 535 -12.83 0.50 13.10
CA THR A 535 -12.84 -0.18 14.40
C THR A 535 -11.62 -1.08 14.55
N THR A 536 -11.38 -1.66 15.73
CA THR A 536 -10.22 -2.53 16.00
C THR A 536 -10.56 -4.01 15.99
N ASP A 537 -11.71 -4.36 15.40
CA ASP A 537 -12.23 -5.73 15.34
C ASP A 537 -11.32 -6.69 14.56
N ALA A 538 -11.07 -7.88 15.11
CA ALA A 538 -10.29 -8.89 14.38
C ALA A 538 -11.04 -9.38 13.13
N SER A 539 -10.28 -9.62 12.07
CA SER A 539 -10.79 -10.16 10.80
C SER A 539 -9.71 -10.97 10.10
N PRO A 540 -10.06 -11.89 9.18
CA PRO A 540 -9.07 -12.63 8.43
C PRO A 540 -8.22 -11.74 7.51
N SER A 541 -8.72 -10.59 7.05
CA SER A 541 -7.91 -9.63 6.29
C SER A 541 -6.87 -8.92 7.17
N ARG A 542 -7.16 -8.70 8.46
CA ARG A 542 -6.20 -8.12 9.43
C ARG A 542 -5.09 -9.09 9.81
N LEU A 543 -5.30 -10.41 9.74
CA LEU A 543 -4.20 -11.37 9.88
C LEU A 543 -3.14 -11.17 8.79
N LEU A 544 -3.56 -10.80 7.57
CA LEU A 544 -2.68 -10.60 6.43
C LEU A 544 -1.83 -9.33 6.52
N THR A 545 -2.13 -8.40 7.43
CA THR A 545 -1.26 -7.22 7.64
C THR A 545 0.10 -7.61 8.23
N LEU A 546 0.24 -8.84 8.75
CA LEU A 546 1.53 -9.36 9.23
C LEU A 546 2.56 -9.47 8.10
N ILE A 547 2.08 -9.61 6.86
CA ILE A 547 2.87 -9.79 5.64
C ILE A 547 2.69 -8.63 4.63
N ASP A 548 2.13 -7.51 5.09
CA ASP A 548 1.88 -6.34 4.24
C ASP A 548 3.11 -5.41 4.22
N PRO A 549 3.78 -5.23 3.06
CA PRO A 549 4.99 -4.41 2.95
C PRO A 549 4.74 -2.91 3.00
N VAL A 550 3.48 -2.46 2.95
CA VAL A 550 3.09 -1.04 2.85
C VAL A 550 2.31 -0.61 4.10
N LEU A 551 1.32 -1.40 4.51
CA LEU A 551 0.36 -1.06 5.57
C LEU A 551 0.30 -2.12 6.70
N PRO A 552 1.38 -2.33 7.46
CA PRO A 552 1.35 -3.14 8.68
C PRO A 552 0.31 -2.62 9.68
N LEU A 553 -0.23 -3.51 10.52
CA LEU A 553 -1.29 -3.18 11.49
C LEU A 553 -0.93 -2.00 12.42
N SER A 554 0.34 -1.91 12.83
CA SER A 554 0.83 -0.85 13.70
C SER A 554 0.75 0.53 13.04
N VAL A 555 1.02 0.60 11.74
CA VAL A 555 0.91 1.83 10.95
C VAL A 555 -0.57 2.21 10.79
N LEU A 556 -1.40 1.23 10.44
CA LEU A 556 -2.84 1.43 10.33
C LEU A 556 -3.45 1.97 11.64
N TYR A 557 -3.09 1.40 12.79
CA TYR A 557 -3.59 1.84 14.09
C TYR A 557 -3.11 3.23 14.46
N LYS A 558 -1.88 3.60 14.09
CA LYS A 558 -1.37 4.96 14.26
C LYS A 558 -2.21 5.95 13.45
N CYS A 559 -2.52 5.64 12.18
CA CYS A 559 -3.38 6.48 11.34
C CYS A 559 -4.79 6.64 11.93
N ILE A 560 -5.42 5.54 12.37
CA ILE A 560 -6.73 5.56 13.02
C ILE A 560 -6.71 6.39 14.31
N THR A 561 -5.66 6.24 15.12
CA THR A 561 -5.51 6.97 16.39
C THR A 561 -5.35 8.46 16.16
N ALA A 562 -4.53 8.86 15.17
CA ALA A 562 -4.36 10.25 14.77
C ALA A 562 -5.68 10.83 14.23
N TYR A 563 -6.35 10.14 13.33
CA TYR A 563 -7.60 10.61 12.72
C TYR A 563 -8.72 10.75 13.74
N THR A 564 -8.83 9.84 14.71
CA THR A 564 -9.88 9.90 15.74
C THR A 564 -9.56 10.82 16.92
N GLY A 565 -8.37 11.45 16.92
CA GLY A 565 -7.98 12.43 17.95
C GLY A 565 -7.63 11.85 19.31
N ASN A 566 -7.29 10.56 19.40
CA ASN A 566 -7.13 9.85 20.69
C ASN A 566 -5.75 10.03 21.35
N THR A 567 -5.01 11.08 21.02
CA THR A 567 -3.67 11.31 21.56
C THR A 567 -3.48 12.79 21.86
N PRO A 568 -3.00 13.17 23.06
CA PRO A 568 -2.66 14.56 23.33
C PRO A 568 -1.52 14.99 22.40
N ILE A 569 -1.58 16.22 21.88
CA ILE A 569 -0.59 16.80 20.96
C ILE A 569 0.84 16.71 21.54
N SER A 570 0.97 16.76 22.87
CA SER A 570 2.24 16.58 23.61
C SER A 570 2.90 15.21 23.46
N ALA A 571 2.16 14.17 23.04
CA ALA A 571 2.75 12.86 22.72
C ALA A 571 3.46 12.84 21.36
N TYR A 572 3.22 13.85 20.50
CA TYR A 572 3.81 13.98 19.17
C TYR A 572 4.91 15.03 19.10
N THR A 573 4.84 16.06 19.95
CA THR A 573 5.89 17.05 20.13
C THR A 573 6.65 16.72 21.41
N GLY A 574 7.83 16.13 21.30
CA GLY A 574 8.71 15.84 22.45
C GLY A 574 9.27 17.08 23.17
N ALA A 575 8.45 18.10 23.43
CA ALA A 575 8.81 19.31 24.17
C ALA A 575 7.57 19.93 24.82
N ASP A 576 7.73 20.30 26.09
CA ASP A 576 6.73 20.98 26.90
C ASP A 576 6.24 22.29 26.25
N SER A 577 4.98 22.59 26.56
CA SER A 577 4.18 23.74 26.11
C SER A 577 4.93 25.09 26.06
N GLY A 578 4.86 25.75 24.90
CA GLY A 578 5.14 27.18 24.74
C GLY A 578 4.63 27.71 23.39
N SER A 579 3.52 28.44 23.43
CA SER A 579 3.00 29.39 22.41
C SER A 579 3.24 29.12 20.92
N VAL A 580 2.16 28.79 20.20
CA VAL A 580 2.09 28.80 18.73
C VAL A 580 2.24 30.23 18.21
N GLN A 581 3.33 30.53 17.51
CA GLN A 581 3.45 31.70 16.63
C GLN A 581 3.53 31.26 15.17
N GLN A 582 2.77 31.95 14.33
CA GLN A 582 2.70 31.79 12.87
C GLN A 582 4.09 31.88 12.24
N VAL A 583 4.47 30.87 11.44
CA VAL A 583 5.69 30.89 10.64
C VAL A 583 5.38 31.43 9.25
N GLN A 584 5.90 32.62 8.94
CA GLN A 584 5.99 33.15 7.58
C GLN A 584 7.12 32.43 6.82
N GLN A 585 6.83 31.94 5.61
CA GLN A 585 7.84 31.50 4.64
C GLN A 585 8.72 32.69 4.24
N LEU A 586 10.04 32.52 4.26
CA LEU A 586 10.98 33.46 3.65
C LEU A 586 11.94 32.72 2.73
N ASP A 587 12.06 33.25 1.51
CA ASP A 587 12.84 32.79 0.36
C ASP A 587 14.34 32.59 0.64
N THR A 588 14.93 31.51 0.09
CA THR A 588 16.36 31.48 -0.31
C THR A 588 16.62 30.34 -1.32
N LEU A 589 16.29 30.58 -2.60
CA LEU A 589 16.52 29.67 -3.73
C LEU A 589 17.37 30.35 -4.82
N SER A 590 18.69 30.51 -4.61
CA SER A 590 19.55 31.04 -5.69
C SER A 590 21.01 30.56 -5.75
N ALA A 591 21.42 29.54 -4.99
CA ALA A 591 22.84 29.13 -4.95
C ALA A 591 23.16 27.69 -5.39
N LEU A 592 22.21 26.89 -5.87
CA LEU A 592 22.43 25.47 -6.17
C LEU A 592 22.06 25.07 -7.60
N GLY A 593 22.34 25.93 -8.58
CA GLY A 593 21.87 25.78 -9.96
C GLY A 593 22.89 25.29 -10.99
N GLN A 594 24.17 25.09 -10.65
CA GLN A 594 25.21 24.92 -11.70
C GLN A 594 26.02 23.61 -11.66
N ASP A 595 26.00 22.80 -10.59
CA ASP A 595 26.82 21.57 -10.51
C ASP A 595 26.08 20.24 -10.73
N THR A 596 24.76 20.28 -10.99
CA THR A 596 23.92 19.07 -11.10
C THR A 596 23.93 18.39 -12.48
N ALA A 597 24.38 19.08 -13.54
CA ALA A 597 24.43 18.52 -14.88
C ALA A 597 25.62 17.55 -15.10
N LEU A 598 26.70 17.70 -14.32
CA LEU A 598 27.88 16.82 -14.40
C LEU A 598 27.66 15.51 -13.64
N LEU A 599 26.91 15.54 -12.53
CA LEU A 599 26.62 14.36 -11.70
C LEU A 599 25.75 13.31 -12.42
N LEU A 600 24.86 13.75 -13.32
CA LEU A 600 23.95 12.87 -14.06
C LEU A 600 24.65 12.07 -15.18
N ARG A 601 25.75 12.58 -15.73
CA ARG A 601 26.52 11.89 -16.77
C ARG A 601 27.25 10.65 -16.23
N ASP A 602 27.67 10.70 -14.97
CA ASP A 602 28.37 9.60 -14.29
C ASP A 602 27.41 8.49 -13.82
N ILE A 603 26.16 8.81 -13.48
CA ILE A 603 25.14 7.82 -13.05
C ILE A 603 24.73 6.91 -14.22
N THR A 604 24.66 7.44 -15.44
CA THR A 604 24.37 6.64 -16.64
C THR A 604 25.55 5.77 -17.09
N GLN A 605 26.79 6.11 -16.72
CA GLN A 605 27.98 5.30 -17.06
C GLN A 605 28.36 4.29 -15.95
N GLY A 606 27.98 4.54 -14.69
CA GLY A 606 28.26 3.66 -13.55
C GLY A 606 27.50 2.33 -13.53
N ALA A 607 26.38 2.22 -14.26
CA ALA A 607 25.63 0.97 -14.40
C ALA A 607 26.35 -0.07 -15.28
N SER A 608 27.32 0.35 -16.09
CA SER A 608 28.07 -0.52 -17.02
C SER A 608 29.42 -1.03 -16.48
N SER A 609 30.02 -0.36 -15.49
CA SER A 609 31.32 -0.78 -14.89
C SER A 609 31.17 -1.77 -13.72
N TRP A 610 29.98 -1.84 -13.11
CA TRP A 610 29.68 -2.78 -12.02
C TRP A 610 29.72 -4.26 -12.45
N LEU A 611 29.41 -4.55 -13.72
CA LEU A 611 29.45 -5.90 -14.29
C LEU A 611 30.87 -6.49 -14.43
N GLN A 612 31.93 -5.67 -14.43
CA GLN A 612 33.32 -6.15 -14.50
C GLN A 612 33.96 -6.43 -13.15
N SER A 613 33.38 -5.95 -12.04
CA SER A 613 33.87 -6.21 -10.68
C SER A 613 33.54 -7.62 -10.16
N LEU A 614 32.65 -8.35 -10.85
CA LEU A 614 32.29 -9.74 -10.56
C LEU A 614 33.33 -10.78 -11.07
N LEU A 615 34.43 -10.35 -11.69
CA LEU A 615 35.43 -11.24 -12.34
C LEU A 615 36.82 -11.25 -11.69
N GLN A 616 37.01 -10.69 -10.48
CA GLN A 616 38.32 -10.76 -9.82
C GLN A 616 38.25 -11.39 -8.42
N GLU A 617 39.01 -12.46 -8.27
CA GLU A 617 39.18 -13.23 -7.03
C GLU A 617 39.88 -12.43 -5.93
N LYS A 618 39.49 -12.71 -4.69
CA LYS A 618 40.18 -12.31 -3.46
C LYS A 618 41.35 -13.26 -3.14
N PRO A 619 42.40 -12.76 -2.47
CA PRO A 619 43.12 -13.55 -1.49
C PRO A 619 42.96 -13.03 -0.05
N ALA A 620 43.23 -13.95 0.88
CA ALA A 620 42.93 -13.94 2.30
C ALA A 620 43.92 -13.18 3.20
N ALA A 621 43.48 -12.79 4.40
CA ALA A 621 44.27 -12.55 5.62
C ALA A 621 43.31 -12.48 6.82
N GLN A 622 43.31 -13.45 7.74
CA GLN A 622 44.17 -13.66 8.92
C GLN A 622 43.53 -13.16 10.24
N ALA A 623 43.54 -14.08 11.20
CA ALA A 623 42.88 -14.03 12.50
C ALA A 623 43.62 -13.17 13.51
N SER A 624 42.89 -12.64 14.50
CA SER A 624 43.43 -12.37 15.82
C SER A 624 42.38 -12.61 16.91
N THR A 625 42.82 -13.36 17.90
CA THR A 625 42.15 -13.79 19.12
C THR A 625 42.22 -12.73 20.21
N SER A 626 41.16 -12.55 20.99
CA SER A 626 41.29 -12.22 22.42
C SER A 626 40.06 -12.68 23.23
N ARG A 627 40.34 -13.53 24.21
CA ARG A 627 39.45 -13.94 25.30
C ARG A 627 39.30 -12.78 26.29
N ALA A 628 38.09 -12.59 26.82
CA ALA A 628 37.88 -12.00 28.14
C ALA A 628 36.73 -12.73 28.83
N THR A 629 37.09 -13.50 29.84
CA THR A 629 36.23 -14.12 30.83
C THR A 629 35.66 -13.05 31.78
N ASN A 630 34.37 -13.12 32.11
CA ASN A 630 33.87 -12.77 33.43
C ASN A 630 32.50 -13.42 33.63
N GLY A 631 32.46 -14.38 34.55
CA GLY A 631 31.23 -14.99 35.03
C GLY A 631 30.60 -14.13 36.13
N LEU A 632 29.27 -14.16 36.22
CA LEU A 632 28.50 -13.85 37.42
C LEU A 632 27.08 -14.43 37.28
N ARG A 633 26.90 -15.59 37.93
CA ARG A 633 25.72 -16.13 38.64
C ARG A 633 24.30 -15.79 38.16
N ASP A 634 23.61 -16.84 37.74
CA ASP A 634 22.15 -17.01 37.75
C ASP A 634 21.52 -16.79 39.14
N PRO A 635 20.26 -16.34 39.16
CA PRO A 635 19.27 -16.87 40.09
C PRO A 635 18.06 -17.44 39.33
N THR A 636 17.75 -18.70 39.62
CA THR A 636 16.50 -19.40 39.31
C THR A 636 15.27 -18.62 39.78
N PRO A 637 14.19 -18.49 38.98
CA PRO A 637 12.90 -18.07 39.51
C PRO A 637 12.08 -19.29 39.96
N HIS A 638 11.56 -19.17 41.18
CA HIS A 638 10.55 -20.03 41.75
C HIS A 638 9.27 -20.03 40.90
N SER A 639 8.68 -21.21 40.76
CA SER A 639 7.39 -21.48 40.14
C SER A 639 6.26 -20.88 40.99
N GLU A 640 5.56 -19.88 40.44
CA GLU A 640 4.22 -19.52 40.86
C GLU A 640 3.24 -20.02 39.78
N ASP A 641 2.30 -20.88 40.21
CA ASP A 641 1.22 -21.44 39.39
C ASP A 641 0.35 -20.33 38.80
N VAL A 642 0.56 -20.04 37.51
CA VAL A 642 -0.38 -19.25 36.71
C VAL A 642 -1.41 -20.20 36.14
N GLN A 643 -2.68 -20.02 36.52
CA GLN A 643 -3.83 -20.69 35.92
C GLN A 643 -3.76 -20.56 34.38
N GLU A 644 -3.55 -21.69 33.68
CA GLU A 644 -3.53 -21.74 32.22
C GLU A 644 -4.89 -21.32 31.66
N GLY A 645 -4.95 -20.12 31.07
CA GLY A 645 -6.04 -19.75 30.17
C GLY A 645 -6.07 -20.67 28.94
N PRO A 646 -7.14 -20.62 28.11
CA PRO A 646 -7.25 -21.49 26.94
C PRO A 646 -6.04 -21.28 26.02
N ARG A 647 -5.23 -22.34 25.84
CA ARG A 647 -4.01 -22.32 25.00
C ARG A 647 -4.35 -21.80 23.62
N GLU A 648 -3.61 -20.81 23.13
CA GLU A 648 -3.90 -20.15 21.84
C GLU A 648 -3.57 -21.02 20.62
N PHE A 649 -2.68 -21.97 20.82
CA PHE A 649 -2.20 -22.89 19.79
C PHE A 649 -2.31 -24.34 20.29
N PRO A 650 -2.35 -25.33 19.37
CA PRO A 650 -2.33 -26.73 19.75
C PRO A 650 -1.11 -27.09 20.60
N GLU A 651 -1.25 -28.07 21.47
CA GLU A 651 -0.15 -28.57 22.29
C GLU A 651 1.04 -29.00 21.42
N GLY A 652 2.25 -28.57 21.79
CA GLY A 652 3.48 -28.80 21.02
C GLY A 652 3.73 -27.86 19.85
N PHE A 653 2.89 -26.83 19.62
CA PHE A 653 3.15 -25.79 18.64
C PHE A 653 3.12 -24.40 19.28
N GLU A 654 4.24 -23.68 19.18
CA GLU A 654 4.30 -22.25 19.49
C GLU A 654 4.88 -21.48 18.29
N PRO A 655 4.27 -20.34 17.90
CA PRO A 655 4.86 -19.47 16.90
C PRO A 655 6.15 -18.83 17.43
N LEU A 656 7.10 -18.58 16.52
CA LEU A 656 8.26 -17.77 16.86
C LEU A 656 7.83 -16.37 17.27
N ARG A 657 8.40 -15.89 18.38
CA ARG A 657 8.11 -14.58 18.95
C ARG A 657 9.14 -13.54 18.51
N SER A 658 8.67 -12.31 18.36
CA SER A 658 9.53 -11.18 18.04
C SER A 658 10.37 -10.78 19.25
N GLY A 659 11.65 -10.49 19.02
CA GLY A 659 12.52 -9.88 20.03
C GLY A 659 12.25 -8.38 20.24
N CYS A 660 11.41 -7.77 19.40
CA CYS A 660 10.91 -6.42 19.54
C CYS A 660 9.40 -6.50 19.79
N LEU A 661 8.94 -6.09 20.96
CA LEU A 661 7.50 -6.00 21.23
C LEU A 661 6.97 -4.66 20.74
N ALA A 662 5.88 -4.70 19.98
CA ALA A 662 5.21 -3.51 19.51
C ALA A 662 4.25 -2.96 20.57
N GLU A 663 4.39 -1.68 20.94
CA GLU A 663 3.36 -0.99 21.70
C GLU A 663 2.21 -0.59 20.76
N ILE A 664 1.27 -1.52 20.54
CA ILE A 664 0.01 -1.22 19.89
C ILE A 664 -1.03 -0.93 20.97
N ARG A 665 -1.35 0.35 21.17
CA ARG A 665 -2.53 0.74 21.96
C ARG A 665 -3.75 0.66 21.06
N THR A 666 -4.68 -0.23 21.40
CA THR A 666 -5.96 -0.32 20.71
C THR A 666 -6.73 0.99 20.96
N PRO A 667 -6.96 1.84 19.94
CA PRO A 667 -7.79 3.03 20.13
C PRO A 667 -9.17 2.59 20.63
N CYS A 668 -9.71 3.30 21.61
CA CYS A 668 -11.02 3.01 22.21
C CYS A 668 -11.77 4.32 22.41
N THR A 669 -12.02 5.05 21.31
CA THR A 669 -12.86 6.24 21.32
C THR A 669 -14.27 5.92 20.85
N PRO A 670 -15.31 6.57 21.41
CA PRO A 670 -16.65 6.52 20.84
C PRO A 670 -16.69 6.99 19.38
N VAL A 671 -15.75 7.85 18.97
CA VAL A 671 -15.62 8.40 17.61
C VAL A 671 -15.43 7.32 16.55
N MET A 672 -14.74 6.22 16.84
CA MET A 672 -14.56 5.12 15.88
C MET A 672 -15.89 4.46 15.45
N ASN A 673 -16.88 4.49 16.34
CA ASN A 673 -18.21 3.95 16.08
C ASN A 673 -19.12 4.95 15.35
N ASN A 674 -18.62 6.16 15.05
CA ASN A 674 -19.36 7.12 14.25
C ASN A 674 -19.46 6.61 12.80
N PRO A 675 -20.65 6.56 12.19
CA PRO A 675 -20.83 6.10 10.82
C PRO A 675 -20.14 6.99 9.78
N PHE A 676 -19.77 8.22 10.13
CA PHE A 676 -18.96 9.10 9.27
C PHE A 676 -17.44 8.90 9.45
N VAL A 677 -17.04 8.01 10.36
CA VAL A 677 -15.66 7.50 10.50
C VAL A 677 -15.59 6.10 9.90
N SER A 678 -16.51 5.22 10.29
CA SER A 678 -16.63 3.85 9.81
C SER A 678 -17.96 3.69 9.06
N PRO A 679 -18.03 3.96 7.74
CA PRO A 679 -19.28 3.94 6.97
C PRO A 679 -20.02 2.61 7.01
N LEU A 680 -19.35 1.48 7.24
CA LEU A 680 -20.04 0.19 7.43
C LEU A 680 -20.91 0.11 8.69
N LEU A 681 -20.78 1.04 9.63
CA LEU A 681 -21.63 1.14 10.82
C LEU A 681 -22.86 2.02 10.59
N ALA A 682 -23.03 2.58 9.38
CA ALA A 682 -24.20 3.39 9.06
C ALA A 682 -25.49 2.55 8.99
N PRO A 683 -26.65 3.14 9.30
CA PRO A 683 -27.93 2.45 9.13
C PRO A 683 -28.15 2.03 7.67
N ASP A 684 -28.79 0.87 7.47
CA ASP A 684 -29.14 0.35 6.14
C ASP A 684 -29.89 1.36 5.27
N SER A 685 -30.72 2.21 5.88
CA SER A 685 -31.46 3.25 5.16
C SER A 685 -30.54 4.27 4.50
N LEU A 686 -29.42 4.61 5.14
CA LEU A 686 -28.43 5.54 4.63
C LEU A 686 -27.53 4.86 3.59
N LEU A 687 -27.12 3.61 3.83
CA LEU A 687 -26.31 2.83 2.90
C LEU A 687 -27.04 2.51 1.59
N LYS A 688 -28.33 2.13 1.67
CA LYS A 688 -29.16 1.85 0.48
C LYS A 688 -29.41 3.08 -0.39
N GLY A 689 -29.28 4.28 0.17
CA GLY A 689 -29.43 5.52 -0.58
C GLY A 689 -28.14 6.01 -1.24
N LEU A 690 -26.99 5.34 -1.01
CA LEU A 690 -25.76 5.66 -1.72
C LEU A 690 -25.93 5.48 -3.23
N PRO A 691 -25.28 6.32 -4.05
CA PRO A 691 -25.21 6.09 -5.49
C PRO A 691 -24.39 4.83 -5.80
N PRO A 692 -24.36 4.36 -7.06
CA PRO A 692 -23.53 3.22 -7.46
C PRO A 692 -22.09 3.35 -6.96
N VAL A 693 -21.64 2.40 -6.15
CA VAL A 693 -20.29 2.34 -5.59
C VAL A 693 -19.47 1.29 -6.34
N HIS A 694 -18.45 1.75 -7.05
CA HIS A 694 -17.47 0.91 -7.71
C HIS A 694 -16.25 0.75 -6.81
N LEU A 695 -16.13 -0.42 -6.17
CA LEU A 695 -14.96 -0.81 -5.40
C LEU A 695 -13.86 -1.32 -6.34
N VAL A 696 -12.64 -0.79 -6.18
CA VAL A 696 -11.47 -1.13 -7.01
C VAL A 696 -10.36 -1.73 -6.17
#